data_AF-A0A428XKG5-F1
#
_entry.id   AF-A0A428XKG5-F1
#
_cell.length_a   1.000
_cell.length_b   1.000
_cell.length_c   1.000
_cell.angle_alpha   90.00
_cell.angle_beta   90.00
_cell.angle_gamma   90.00
#
_symmetry.space_group_name_H-M   'P 1'
#
loop_
_entity.id
_entity.type
_entity.pdbx_description
1 polymer ?
#
loop_
_entity_poly.entity_id
_entity_poly.type
_entity_poly.pdbx_seq_one_letter_code
_entity_poly.pdbx_strand_id
1 'polypeptide(L)'
;MEHRLSRQHVVDMCRTMLDRGYLKATEGNISVRIPGRRLYAVTPSNYDYDKMRVEDICIVDFEGKHVPEEGGTNLPPSIECGMHANIYRERPDVNAIVHTHQPYASALAFLRKEIPALTDEQVRFLGKQVSIIPYAPSGTGFLAKNVQKKVASGDNAFIIANHGIIALGTDPDRAVFSMALLEKVSLAYLLALATESGKVYTIPAAIREIAFTKLRKDQKRIAAQITESVPPVRVAAAEELPSADAKAAEVAKAGAPAPELVEAPGGEAAQLGYAISEYLDVDDTMRRLKALVAQPIRGLRHDALLDVLSYFDTKCRASKEITDRAKLRIPGGVQHNLAFNYPFPLAVDRAEGAYLTDRDGNTYIDFLQAGGPTILGSNYGPVNEQVADVIRASGPVTGLFHEYELKLAEIIHKYMPHIEMYRSLGSGTEAVMAAVRGARAFTGNKMVIKVGGAYHGWSDTMVYGLRVPGTYRMNSKGIPFGATNSTREAFPHDLGQLKRKLIENKARGGTAAIIVEPVGPESGTRPVPRDFNAKVRQLCDEFGALLIFDEVVTGFRLGLGGAAGYFGVKPDLTVLGKAVSGGYPMAGGVGGRADIMASFGSGLDGKSGAHIQVGGTLSANPLSCAAGYFAIEEMARTNAPVIAGRAGDRLTRGLQRLIDKYGLPYVAYNQGSIVHLECSGVMLLDMHNPLKLLKENKPRKKLMEQMGAAYAAHGVITLAGSRMYTSMADTDEVIDDALARFDRVFALVEGV
;
A
#
# COMPACT_ATOMS: atom_id res chain seq x y z
N MET A 1 21.53 5.67 41.66
CA MET A 1 20.82 4.50 41.14
C MET A 1 21.77 3.33 41.11
N GLU A 2 21.46 2.28 41.87
CA GLU A 2 22.22 1.03 41.87
C GLU A 2 22.10 0.34 40.49
N HIS A 3 23.11 -0.44 40.09
CA HIS A 3 23.12 -1.21 38.83
C HIS A 3 22.94 -0.43 37.51
N ARG A 4 23.19 0.88 37.51
CA ARG A 4 23.04 1.77 36.33
C ARG A 4 23.72 1.25 35.06
N LEU A 5 24.90 0.62 35.17
CA LEU A 5 25.63 0.10 34.01
C LEU A 5 24.90 -1.06 33.30
N SER A 6 24.42 -2.06 34.05
CA SER A 6 23.65 -3.18 33.47
C SER A 6 22.33 -2.70 32.86
N ARG A 7 21.69 -1.69 33.47
CA ARG A 7 20.49 -1.03 32.93
C ARG A 7 20.78 -0.30 31.62
N GLN A 8 21.89 0.44 31.56
CA GLN A 8 22.33 1.13 30.35
C GLN A 8 22.60 0.13 29.22
N HIS A 9 23.28 -0.98 29.49
CA HIS A 9 23.51 -2.02 28.47
C HIS A 9 22.21 -2.59 27.90
N VAL A 10 21.17 -2.80 28.73
CA VAL A 10 19.86 -3.25 28.22
C VAL A 10 19.27 -2.21 27.26
N VAL A 11 19.30 -0.92 27.62
CA VAL A 11 18.83 0.18 26.76
C VAL A 11 19.63 0.25 25.45
N ASP A 12 20.96 0.15 25.53
CA ASP A 12 21.84 0.22 24.35
C ASP A 12 21.63 -0.97 23.42
N MET A 13 21.42 -2.17 23.97
CA MET A 13 21.06 -3.35 23.19
C MET A 13 19.70 -3.16 22.50
N CYS A 14 18.67 -2.69 23.22
CA CYS A 14 17.36 -2.39 22.66
C CYS A 14 17.45 -1.37 21.50
N ARG A 15 18.16 -0.26 21.69
CA ARG A 15 18.37 0.77 20.65
C ARG A 15 19.14 0.23 19.46
N THR A 16 20.25 -0.47 19.70
CA THR A 16 21.05 -1.09 18.63
C THR A 16 20.20 -2.07 17.81
N MET A 17 19.30 -2.81 18.47
CA MET A 17 18.42 -3.75 17.78
C MET A 17 17.26 -3.05 17.06
N LEU A 18 16.71 -1.97 17.59
CA LEU A 18 15.74 -1.11 16.90
C LEU A 18 16.35 -0.46 15.64
N ASP A 19 17.51 0.19 15.78
CA ASP A 19 18.23 0.87 14.69
C ASP A 19 18.58 -0.07 13.54
N ARG A 20 18.84 -1.35 13.88
CA ARG A 20 19.16 -2.40 12.90
C ARG A 20 17.93 -3.15 12.38
N GLY A 21 16.73 -2.78 12.83
CA GLY A 21 15.46 -3.38 12.39
C GLY A 21 15.18 -4.78 12.97
N TYR A 22 15.89 -5.19 14.02
CA TYR A 22 15.71 -6.47 14.69
C TYR A 22 14.74 -6.43 15.88
N LEU A 23 14.17 -5.27 16.24
CA LEU A 23 13.08 -5.16 17.20
C LEU A 23 11.99 -4.26 16.62
N LYS A 24 10.73 -4.50 17.00
CA LYS A 24 9.62 -3.60 16.72
C LYS A 24 8.77 -3.42 17.97
N ALA A 25 8.57 -2.17 18.38
CA ALA A 25 7.73 -1.78 19.52
C ALA A 25 8.04 -2.58 20.82
N THR A 26 7.14 -3.49 21.23
CA THR A 26 7.22 -4.25 22.49
C THR A 26 7.58 -5.74 22.29
N GLU A 27 7.95 -6.14 21.07
CA GLU A 27 8.13 -7.56 20.70
C GLU A 27 9.46 -8.13 21.21
N GLY A 28 9.40 -8.99 22.22
CA GLY A 28 10.56 -9.66 22.82
C GLY A 28 10.97 -9.09 24.18
N ASN A 29 12.13 -9.49 24.69
CA ASN A 29 12.75 -8.93 25.89
C ASN A 29 14.26 -9.20 25.94
N ILE A 30 14.97 -8.34 26.66
CA ILE A 30 16.43 -8.37 26.76
C ILE A 30 16.82 -8.31 28.23
N SER A 31 17.83 -9.10 28.61
CA SER A 31 18.43 -9.01 29.94
C SER A 31 19.95 -9.01 29.92
N VAL A 32 20.53 -8.38 30.94
CA VAL A 32 21.97 -8.34 31.20
C VAL A 32 22.23 -8.70 32.67
N ARG A 33 23.11 -9.67 32.90
CA ARG A 33 23.53 -10.09 34.25
C ARG A 33 24.21 -8.93 34.98
N ILE A 34 23.94 -8.78 36.27
CA ILE A 34 24.66 -7.81 37.11
C ILE A 34 25.95 -8.46 37.61
N PRO A 35 27.13 -7.89 37.31
CA PRO A 35 28.41 -8.45 37.73
C PRO A 35 28.50 -8.63 39.25
N GLY A 36 29.02 -9.78 39.69
CA GLY A 36 29.26 -10.08 41.11
C GLY A 36 28.00 -10.31 41.97
N ARG A 37 26.80 -10.28 41.39
CA ARG A 37 25.54 -10.48 42.12
C ARG A 37 24.65 -11.53 41.47
N ARG A 38 23.73 -12.12 42.25
CA ARG A 38 22.71 -13.05 41.75
C ARG A 38 21.46 -12.30 41.25
N LEU A 39 21.70 -11.24 40.47
CA LEU A 39 20.70 -10.33 39.94
C LEU A 39 20.95 -10.10 38.45
N TYR A 40 19.92 -9.71 37.71
CA TYR A 40 20.04 -9.25 36.32
C TYR A 40 19.07 -8.09 36.05
N ALA A 41 19.47 -7.22 35.14
CA ALA A 41 18.64 -6.15 34.60
C ALA A 41 17.85 -6.68 33.41
N VAL A 42 16.56 -6.36 33.30
CA VAL A 42 15.68 -6.85 32.24
C VAL A 42 14.68 -5.78 31.82
N THR A 43 14.28 -5.82 30.55
CA THR A 43 13.24 -4.93 30.03
C THR A 43 11.92 -5.08 30.79
N PRO A 44 11.19 -3.98 31.04
CA PRO A 44 9.85 -4.02 31.62
C PRO A 44 8.86 -4.69 30.64
N SER A 45 7.77 -5.22 31.20
CA SER A 45 6.72 -5.85 30.40
C SER A 45 5.97 -4.82 29.54
N ASN A 46 5.74 -5.16 28.27
CA ASN A 46 4.94 -4.38 27.31
C ASN A 46 5.34 -2.90 27.22
N TYR A 47 6.65 -2.63 27.11
CA TYR A 47 7.18 -1.27 27.10
C TYR A 47 7.86 -0.94 25.77
N ASP A 48 7.59 0.26 25.27
CA ASP A 48 8.11 0.78 24.01
C ASP A 48 9.63 1.02 24.11
N TYR A 49 10.41 0.24 23.35
CA TYR A 49 11.87 0.29 23.39
C TYR A 49 12.46 1.66 22.98
N ASP A 50 11.75 2.43 22.13
CA ASP A 50 12.22 3.74 21.67
C ASP A 50 12.17 4.80 22.79
N LYS A 51 11.21 4.65 23.71
CA LYS A 51 10.99 5.56 24.85
C LYS A 51 11.66 5.09 26.13
N MET A 52 12.39 3.98 26.07
CA MET A 52 12.98 3.33 27.23
C MET A 52 14.19 4.10 27.75
N ARG A 53 14.15 4.47 29.03
CA ARG A 53 15.25 5.08 29.76
C ARG A 53 15.87 4.09 30.72
N VAL A 54 17.07 4.41 31.20
CA VAL A 54 17.84 3.56 32.12
C VAL A 54 17.08 3.32 33.42
N GLU A 55 16.34 4.33 33.85
CA GLU A 55 15.49 4.35 35.04
C GLU A 55 14.33 3.36 34.93
N ASP A 56 13.86 3.06 33.71
CA ASP A 56 12.67 2.25 33.44
C ASP A 56 12.95 0.72 33.46
N ILE A 57 14.22 0.32 33.51
CA ILE A 57 14.64 -1.10 33.53
C ILE A 57 14.30 -1.78 34.87
N CYS A 58 13.98 -3.07 34.87
CA CYS A 58 13.68 -3.81 36.11
C CYS A 58 14.91 -4.61 36.58
N ILE A 59 15.12 -4.73 37.89
CA ILE A 59 16.12 -5.65 38.47
C ILE A 59 15.43 -6.87 39.03
N VAL A 60 15.90 -8.04 38.63
CA VAL A 60 15.28 -9.32 38.95
C VAL A 60 16.33 -10.28 39.49
N ASP A 61 15.95 -11.08 40.49
CA ASP A 61 16.81 -12.13 41.04
C ASP A 61 16.80 -13.41 40.21
N PHE A 62 17.65 -14.36 40.56
CA PHE A 62 17.75 -15.64 39.84
C PHE A 62 16.60 -16.63 40.16
N GLU A 63 15.60 -16.19 40.93
CA GLU A 63 14.31 -16.86 41.10
C GLU A 63 13.23 -16.25 40.19
N GLY A 64 13.54 -15.17 39.46
CA GLY A 64 12.62 -14.46 38.58
C GLY A 64 11.74 -13.45 39.31
N LYS A 65 12.09 -13.06 40.54
CA LYS A 65 11.34 -12.07 41.34
C LYS A 65 11.93 -10.67 41.21
N HIS A 66 11.04 -9.68 41.07
CA HIS A 66 11.43 -8.27 41.03
C HIS A 66 12.07 -7.86 42.37
N VAL A 67 13.23 -7.21 42.30
CA VAL A 67 13.95 -6.69 43.47
C VAL A 67 13.78 -5.16 43.48
N PRO A 68 12.98 -4.61 44.41
CA PRO A 68 12.80 -3.16 44.51
C PRO A 68 14.11 -2.47 44.93
N GLU A 69 14.40 -1.32 44.32
CA GLU A 69 15.59 -0.51 44.62
C GLU A 69 15.21 0.96 44.82
N GLU A 70 15.98 1.67 45.64
CA GLU A 70 15.79 3.11 45.85
C GLU A 70 16.11 3.91 44.57
N GLY A 71 15.09 4.59 44.02
CA GLY A 71 15.16 5.26 42.72
C GLY A 71 15.00 4.33 41.51
N GLY A 72 14.62 3.07 41.71
CA GLY A 72 14.27 2.13 40.65
C GLY A 72 12.84 2.33 40.12
N THR A 73 12.49 1.60 39.06
CA THR A 73 11.16 1.64 38.44
C THR A 73 10.10 0.89 39.26
N ASN A 74 8.86 1.35 39.19
CA ASN A 74 7.68 0.61 39.65
C ASN A 74 7.01 -0.20 38.52
N LEU A 75 7.60 -0.21 37.32
CA LEU A 75 7.10 -1.00 36.19
C LEU A 75 7.27 -2.51 36.46
N PRO A 76 6.30 -3.34 36.00
CA PRO A 76 6.43 -4.78 36.12
C PRO A 76 7.53 -5.32 35.19
N PRO A 77 8.39 -6.26 35.64
CA PRO A 77 9.37 -6.89 34.77
C PRO A 77 8.71 -7.78 33.71
N SER A 78 9.45 -8.13 32.64
CA SER A 78 8.96 -9.06 31.62
C SER A 78 8.38 -10.35 32.21
N ILE A 79 7.26 -10.83 31.64
CA ILE A 79 6.62 -12.09 32.04
C ILE A 79 7.54 -13.31 31.83
N GLU A 80 8.60 -13.16 31.03
CA GLU A 80 9.55 -14.23 30.72
C GLU A 80 10.80 -14.25 31.61
N CYS A 81 10.80 -13.48 32.70
CA CYS A 81 11.92 -13.48 33.65
C CYS A 81 12.32 -14.88 34.13
N GLY A 82 11.35 -15.78 34.35
CA GLY A 82 11.64 -17.16 34.74
C GLY A 82 12.49 -17.92 33.71
N MET A 83 12.33 -17.64 32.42
CA MET A 83 13.16 -18.21 31.35
C MET A 83 14.60 -17.69 31.45
N HIS A 84 14.78 -16.38 31.62
CA HIS A 84 16.09 -15.73 31.72
C HIS A 84 16.85 -16.18 32.97
N ALA A 85 16.17 -16.26 34.11
CA ALA A 85 16.73 -16.77 35.36
C ALA A 85 17.24 -18.21 35.22
N ASN A 86 16.48 -19.09 34.55
CA ASN A 86 16.90 -20.47 34.30
C ASN A 86 18.15 -20.55 33.42
N ILE A 87 18.20 -19.75 32.35
CA ILE A 87 19.37 -19.70 31.47
C ILE A 87 20.61 -19.23 32.26
N TYR A 88 20.50 -18.17 33.05
CA TYR A 88 21.63 -17.67 33.83
C TYR A 88 22.11 -18.64 34.92
N ARG A 89 21.23 -19.48 35.47
CA ARG A 89 21.62 -20.55 36.41
C ARG A 89 22.35 -21.68 35.71
N GLU A 90 21.88 -22.10 34.54
CA GLU A 90 22.44 -23.22 33.77
C GLU A 90 23.74 -22.84 33.06
N ARG A 91 23.86 -21.59 32.62
CA ARG A 91 24.99 -21.07 31.82
C ARG A 91 25.70 -19.91 32.54
N PRO A 92 26.67 -20.20 33.45
CA PRO A 92 27.45 -19.18 34.14
C PRO A 92 28.28 -18.29 33.21
N ASP A 93 28.59 -18.77 32.01
CA ASP A 93 29.32 -18.05 30.97
C ASP A 93 28.46 -17.00 30.22
N VAL A 94 27.14 -17.04 30.37
CA VAL A 94 26.22 -16.11 29.71
C VAL A 94 25.96 -14.89 30.60
N ASN A 95 26.20 -13.70 30.01
CA ASN A 95 25.99 -12.41 30.67
C ASN A 95 24.90 -11.56 29.98
N ALA A 96 24.46 -11.91 28.78
CA ALA A 96 23.36 -11.22 28.09
C ALA A 96 22.47 -12.22 27.33
N ILE A 97 21.16 -11.96 27.35
CA ILE A 97 20.13 -12.78 26.69
C ILE A 97 19.24 -11.86 25.87
N VAL A 98 18.99 -12.25 24.63
CA VAL A 98 18.07 -11.59 23.71
C VAL A 98 16.98 -12.58 23.32
N HIS A 99 15.74 -12.26 23.62
CA HIS A 99 14.56 -12.98 23.15
C HIS A 99 13.74 -12.09 22.24
N THR A 100 13.47 -12.52 21.00
CA THR A 100 12.70 -11.75 20.01
C THR A 100 11.90 -12.68 19.09
N HIS A 101 11.13 -12.10 18.17
CA HIS A 101 10.28 -12.83 17.22
C HIS A 101 10.68 -12.51 15.77
N GLN A 102 11.96 -12.67 15.44
CA GLN A 102 12.47 -12.31 14.12
C GLN A 102 11.80 -13.12 12.99
N PRO A 103 11.46 -12.52 11.84
CA PRO A 103 10.61 -13.13 10.84
C PRO A 103 11.18 -14.44 10.25
N TYR A 104 12.47 -14.49 9.93
CA TYR A 104 13.06 -15.67 9.28
C TYR A 104 13.27 -16.81 10.29
N ALA A 105 13.80 -16.52 11.46
CA ALA A 105 13.94 -17.54 12.49
C ALA A 105 12.56 -18.03 13.01
N SER A 106 11.55 -17.16 13.05
CA SER A 106 10.17 -17.53 13.40
C SER A 106 9.51 -18.40 12.32
N ALA A 107 9.78 -18.16 11.03
CA ALA A 107 9.33 -19.05 9.97
C ALA A 107 9.86 -20.49 10.15
N LEU A 108 11.13 -20.65 10.56
CA LEU A 108 11.68 -21.96 10.91
C LEU A 108 11.03 -22.55 12.18
N ALA A 109 10.61 -21.71 13.13
CA ALA A 109 9.83 -22.12 14.30
C ALA A 109 8.47 -22.73 13.93
N PHE A 110 7.80 -22.18 12.91
CA PHE A 110 6.54 -22.70 12.39
C PHE A 110 6.74 -24.01 11.63
N LEU A 111 7.84 -24.11 10.87
CA LEU A 111 8.19 -25.30 10.09
C LEU A 111 8.78 -26.43 10.93
N ARG A 112 9.10 -26.18 12.21
CA ARG A 112 9.81 -27.11 13.10
C ARG A 112 11.13 -27.60 12.50
N LYS A 113 11.85 -26.69 11.83
CA LYS A 113 13.12 -26.99 11.16
C LYS A 113 14.28 -26.48 12.00
N GLU A 114 15.10 -27.41 12.49
CA GLU A 114 16.40 -27.08 13.08
C GLU A 114 17.36 -26.60 11.98
N ILE A 115 18.25 -25.66 12.32
CA ILE A 115 19.30 -25.20 11.40
C ILE A 115 20.53 -26.11 11.58
N PRO A 116 20.92 -26.90 10.56
CA PRO A 116 22.12 -27.73 10.65
C PRO A 116 23.39 -26.86 10.55
N ALA A 117 24.57 -27.45 10.64
CA ALA A 117 25.84 -26.74 10.45
C ALA A 117 26.04 -26.29 8.99
N LEU A 118 25.65 -25.06 8.67
CA LEU A 118 25.70 -24.49 7.32
C LEU A 118 27.02 -23.78 7.03
N THR A 119 27.51 -22.97 7.96
CA THR A 119 28.73 -22.15 7.78
C THR A 119 29.63 -22.21 9.01
N ASP A 120 30.94 -22.02 8.80
CA ASP A 120 31.91 -22.00 9.91
C ASP A 120 31.58 -20.89 10.89
N GLU A 121 31.09 -19.75 10.39
CA GLU A 121 30.64 -18.61 11.20
C GLU A 121 29.46 -19.00 12.10
N GLN A 122 28.43 -19.66 11.57
CA GLN A 122 27.30 -20.14 12.36
C GLN A 122 27.75 -21.15 13.41
N VAL A 123 28.51 -22.19 13.02
CA VAL A 123 28.98 -23.22 13.95
C VAL A 123 29.81 -22.63 15.07
N ARG A 124 30.64 -21.64 14.73
CA ARG A 124 31.48 -20.91 15.67
C ARG A 124 30.64 -20.11 16.65
N PHE A 125 29.70 -19.29 16.22
CA PHE A 125 29.07 -18.32 17.13
C PHE A 125 27.72 -18.75 17.70
N LEU A 126 26.91 -19.49 16.94
CA LEU A 126 25.57 -19.92 17.35
C LEU A 126 25.58 -21.31 17.98
N GLY A 127 26.50 -22.19 17.57
CA GLY A 127 26.56 -23.57 18.04
C GLY A 127 26.54 -24.59 16.91
N LYS A 128 26.72 -25.87 17.26
CA LYS A 128 26.87 -26.97 16.27
C LYS A 128 25.63 -27.15 15.40
N GLN A 129 24.48 -26.74 15.91
CA GLN A 129 23.20 -26.61 15.24
C GLN A 129 22.36 -25.57 16.01
N VAL A 130 21.33 -25.01 15.36
CA VAL A 130 20.30 -24.23 16.07
C VAL A 130 19.10 -25.14 16.28
N SER A 131 18.93 -25.60 17.51
CA SER A 131 17.89 -26.57 17.87
C SER A 131 16.51 -25.91 18.06
N ILE A 132 15.46 -26.70 17.84
CA ILE A 132 14.09 -26.29 18.14
C ILE A 132 13.73 -26.73 19.57
N ILE A 133 13.32 -25.77 20.39
CA ILE A 133 12.76 -26.00 21.73
C ILE A 133 11.26 -26.23 21.57
N PRO A 134 10.69 -27.31 22.15
CA PRO A 134 9.26 -27.56 22.12
C PRO A 134 8.45 -26.39 22.68
N TYR A 135 7.31 -26.09 22.06
CA TYR A 135 6.44 -25.02 22.49
C TYR A 135 5.91 -25.28 23.90
N ALA A 136 5.88 -24.21 24.70
CA ALA A 136 5.09 -24.11 25.92
C ALA A 136 4.67 -22.63 26.05
N PRO A 137 3.52 -22.33 26.69
CA PRO A 137 3.02 -20.97 26.80
C PRO A 137 4.03 -20.03 27.51
N SER A 138 4.10 -18.78 27.07
CA SER A 138 5.00 -17.74 27.60
C SER A 138 4.75 -17.50 29.09
N GLY A 139 5.81 -17.22 29.84
CA GLY A 139 5.74 -17.00 31.29
C GLY A 139 5.43 -18.23 32.14
N THR A 140 5.34 -19.44 31.55
CA THR A 140 5.12 -20.68 32.32
C THR A 140 6.44 -21.33 32.77
N GLY A 141 6.39 -22.02 33.92
CA GLY A 141 7.52 -22.83 34.40
C GLY A 141 7.89 -23.99 33.46
N PHE A 142 6.95 -24.45 32.62
CA PHE A 142 7.20 -25.48 31.60
C PHE A 142 8.11 -24.97 30.49
N LEU A 143 7.87 -23.77 29.97
CA LEU A 143 8.75 -23.14 28.97
C LEU A 143 10.16 -22.97 29.54
N ALA A 144 10.26 -22.44 30.75
CA ALA A 144 11.53 -22.21 31.42
C ALA A 144 12.33 -23.52 31.63
N LYS A 145 11.67 -24.65 31.94
CA LYS A 145 12.30 -25.98 32.06
C LYS A 145 12.73 -26.55 30.70
N ASN A 146 11.90 -26.40 29.67
CA ASN A 146 12.24 -26.86 28.30
C ASN A 146 13.46 -26.13 27.75
N VAL A 147 13.53 -24.82 27.99
CA VAL A 147 14.70 -24.00 27.64
C VAL A 147 15.93 -24.45 28.42
N GLN A 148 15.84 -24.60 29.74
CA GLN A 148 16.96 -25.05 30.58
C GLN A 148 17.62 -26.33 30.06
N LYS A 149 16.82 -27.35 29.72
CA LYS A 149 17.32 -28.63 29.20
C LYS A 149 18.12 -28.49 27.91
N LYS A 150 17.74 -27.55 27.03
CA LYS A 150 18.38 -27.36 25.72
C LYS A 150 19.59 -26.45 25.79
N VAL A 151 19.59 -25.42 26.62
CA VAL A 151 20.75 -24.50 26.75
C VAL A 151 21.99 -25.15 27.38
N ALA A 152 21.82 -26.29 28.06
CA ALA A 152 22.90 -27.13 28.56
C ALA A 152 23.80 -27.73 27.47
N SER A 153 23.38 -27.70 26.18
CA SER A 153 24.22 -28.16 25.06
C SER A 153 25.49 -27.31 24.86
N GLY A 154 25.50 -26.08 25.37
CA GLY A 154 26.55 -25.11 25.14
C GLY A 154 26.40 -24.30 23.86
N ASP A 155 25.32 -24.50 23.09
CA ASP A 155 24.97 -23.63 21.96
C ASP A 155 24.49 -22.26 22.47
N ASN A 156 24.56 -21.25 21.60
CA ASN A 156 24.25 -19.85 21.94
C ASN A 156 23.00 -19.33 21.24
N ALA A 157 22.33 -20.14 20.43
CA ALA A 157 21.09 -19.76 19.77
C ALA A 157 20.10 -20.93 19.72
N PHE A 158 18.83 -20.62 19.96
CA PHE A 158 17.74 -21.58 19.98
C PHE A 158 16.49 -20.95 19.37
N ILE A 159 15.66 -21.78 18.75
CA ILE A 159 14.35 -21.36 18.24
C ILE A 159 13.28 -22.05 19.08
N ILE A 160 12.34 -21.30 19.63
CA ILE A 160 11.19 -21.83 20.35
C ILE A 160 10.05 -21.99 19.35
N ALA A 161 9.61 -23.24 19.17
CA ALA A 161 8.49 -23.58 18.32
C ALA A 161 7.26 -22.68 18.56
N ASN A 162 6.63 -22.17 17.50
CA ASN A 162 5.44 -21.30 17.54
C ASN A 162 5.56 -20.06 18.47
N HIS A 163 6.76 -19.59 18.77
CA HIS A 163 6.95 -18.50 19.72
C HIS A 163 8.00 -17.49 19.23
N GLY A 164 9.27 -17.69 19.58
CA GLY A 164 10.33 -16.75 19.27
C GLY A 164 11.70 -17.41 19.37
N ILE A 165 12.76 -16.62 19.43
CA ILE A 165 14.14 -17.12 19.48
C ILE A 165 14.83 -16.74 20.77
N ILE A 166 15.90 -17.43 21.10
CA ILE A 166 16.77 -17.10 22.22
C ILE A 166 18.18 -17.01 21.68
N ALA A 167 18.83 -15.86 21.84
CA ALA A 167 20.24 -15.66 21.55
C ALA A 167 21.00 -15.29 22.82
N LEU A 168 22.12 -15.99 23.04
CA LEU A 168 22.95 -15.90 24.24
C LEU A 168 24.30 -15.26 23.90
N GLY A 169 24.82 -14.46 24.83
CA GLY A 169 26.13 -13.83 24.71
C GLY A 169 26.92 -13.87 26.01
N THR A 170 28.25 -13.97 25.87
CA THR A 170 29.20 -13.76 26.98
C THR A 170 29.24 -12.32 27.47
N ASP A 171 28.69 -11.41 26.67
CA ASP A 171 28.58 -9.97 26.89
C ASP A 171 27.43 -9.41 26.00
N PRO A 172 26.96 -8.17 26.22
CA PRO A 172 25.90 -7.53 25.44
C PRO A 172 26.11 -7.57 23.92
N ASP A 173 27.31 -7.20 23.44
CA ASP A 173 27.62 -7.14 22.01
C ASP A 173 27.55 -8.52 21.36
N ARG A 174 28.02 -9.55 22.08
CA ARG A 174 27.92 -10.94 21.61
C ARG A 174 26.50 -11.44 21.53
N ALA A 175 25.61 -11.06 22.45
CA ALA A 175 24.21 -11.46 22.37
C ALA A 175 23.50 -10.82 21.16
N VAL A 176 23.74 -9.52 20.91
CA VAL A 176 23.22 -8.83 19.71
C VAL A 176 23.78 -9.44 18.43
N PHE A 177 25.08 -9.75 18.41
CA PHE A 177 25.72 -10.42 17.26
C PHE A 177 25.13 -11.81 17.01
N SER A 178 24.96 -12.63 18.05
CA SER A 178 24.37 -13.97 17.94
C SER A 178 22.94 -13.91 17.37
N MET A 179 22.14 -12.93 17.80
CA MET A 179 20.79 -12.73 17.27
C MET A 179 20.82 -12.34 15.79
N ALA A 180 21.63 -11.35 15.40
CA ALA A 180 21.76 -10.92 14.01
C ALA A 180 22.26 -12.05 13.09
N LEU A 181 23.23 -12.83 13.57
CA LEU A 181 23.75 -13.99 12.84
C LEU A 181 22.69 -15.10 12.72
N LEU A 182 21.90 -15.35 13.78
CA LEU A 182 20.80 -16.31 13.73
C LEU A 182 19.79 -15.93 12.64
N GLU A 183 19.43 -14.65 12.54
CA GLU A 183 18.46 -14.19 11.54
C GLU A 183 19.02 -14.30 10.12
N LYS A 184 20.28 -13.88 9.91
CA LYS A 184 21.00 -14.04 8.64
C LYS A 184 21.05 -15.50 8.19
N VAL A 185 21.38 -16.41 9.10
CA VAL A 185 21.48 -17.84 8.78
C VAL A 185 20.10 -18.45 8.54
N SER A 186 19.08 -18.01 9.29
CA SER A 186 17.69 -18.46 9.11
C SER A 186 17.18 -18.13 7.71
N LEU A 187 17.42 -16.90 7.24
CA LEU A 187 17.11 -16.50 5.86
C LEU A 187 17.84 -17.37 4.83
N ALA A 188 19.16 -17.52 4.97
CA ALA A 188 19.94 -18.33 4.05
C ALA A 188 19.46 -19.79 3.99
N TYR A 189 19.08 -20.36 5.14
CA TYR A 189 18.56 -21.72 5.21
C TYR A 189 17.17 -21.85 4.57
N LEU A 190 16.26 -20.91 4.83
CA LEU A 190 14.94 -20.88 4.21
C LEU A 190 15.03 -20.76 2.69
N LEU A 191 15.89 -19.89 2.18
CA LEU A 191 16.14 -19.75 0.75
C LEU A 191 16.66 -21.06 0.13
N ALA A 192 17.56 -21.76 0.83
CA ALA A 192 18.06 -23.05 0.36
C ALA A 192 16.96 -24.13 0.36
N LEU A 193 16.11 -24.16 1.39
CA LEU A 193 14.96 -25.06 1.48
C LEU A 193 13.89 -24.78 0.40
N ALA A 194 13.77 -23.53 -0.03
CA ALA A 194 12.81 -23.10 -1.06
C ALA A 194 13.25 -23.45 -2.49
N THR A 195 14.49 -23.91 -2.70
CA THR A 195 14.92 -24.39 -4.02
C THR A 195 14.22 -25.68 -4.42
N GLU A 196 14.03 -25.91 -5.73
CA GLU A 196 13.35 -27.11 -6.26
C GLU A 196 13.94 -28.43 -5.73
N SER A 197 15.25 -28.46 -5.49
CA SER A 197 15.92 -29.65 -4.94
C SER A 197 15.77 -29.81 -3.42
N GLY A 198 15.49 -28.71 -2.70
CA GLY A 198 15.49 -28.65 -1.23
C GLY A 198 16.78 -29.13 -0.55
N LYS A 199 17.85 -29.35 -1.33
CA LYS A 199 19.05 -30.07 -0.88
C LYS A 199 20.01 -29.10 -0.22
N VAL A 200 20.32 -29.35 1.05
CA VAL A 200 21.22 -28.52 1.85
C VAL A 200 22.48 -29.29 2.20
N TYR A 201 23.63 -28.77 1.76
CA TYR A 201 24.94 -29.30 2.13
C TYR A 201 25.36 -28.71 3.48
N THR A 202 25.91 -29.56 4.34
CA THR A 202 26.33 -29.17 5.69
C THR A 202 27.82 -29.41 5.86
N ILE A 203 28.45 -28.66 6.76
CA ILE A 203 29.87 -28.83 7.07
C ILE A 203 30.12 -30.26 7.55
N PRO A 204 31.14 -30.99 7.07
CA PRO A 204 31.48 -32.31 7.57
C PRO A 204 31.79 -32.30 9.08
N ALA A 205 31.39 -33.34 9.81
CA ALA A 205 31.51 -33.39 11.28
C ALA A 205 32.93 -33.14 11.81
N ALA A 206 33.96 -33.66 11.11
CA ALA A 206 35.37 -33.45 11.49
C ALA A 206 35.80 -31.97 11.44
N ILE A 207 35.26 -31.18 10.51
CA ILE A 207 35.55 -29.74 10.38
C ILE A 207 34.79 -28.93 11.43
N ARG A 208 33.55 -29.35 11.79
CA ARG A 208 32.77 -28.71 12.87
C ARG A 208 33.52 -28.73 14.20
N GLU A 209 34.15 -29.86 14.56
CA GLU A 209 34.89 -29.96 15.83
C GLU A 209 36.13 -29.06 15.88
N ILE A 210 36.81 -28.84 14.74
CA ILE A 210 37.96 -27.93 14.66
C ILE A 210 37.50 -26.47 14.85
N ALA A 211 36.43 -26.06 14.16
CA ALA A 211 35.86 -24.72 14.29
C ALA A 211 35.37 -24.44 15.73
N PHE A 212 34.72 -25.43 16.35
CA PHE A 212 34.20 -25.33 17.71
C PHE A 212 35.31 -25.31 18.78
N THR A 213 36.39 -26.08 18.57
CA THR A 213 37.56 -26.07 19.47
C THR A 213 38.29 -24.72 19.40
N LYS A 214 38.39 -24.13 18.21
CA LYS A 214 38.97 -22.79 18.00
C LYS A 214 38.14 -21.70 18.68
N LEU A 215 36.80 -21.78 18.60
CA LEU A 215 35.90 -20.90 19.37
C LEU A 215 36.18 -20.98 20.86
N ARG A 216 36.19 -22.19 21.45
CA ARG A 216 36.40 -22.35 22.91
C ARG A 216 37.74 -21.78 23.36
N LYS A 217 38.77 -21.85 22.52
CA LYS A 217 40.08 -21.24 22.80
C LYS A 217 40.01 -19.70 22.77
N ASP A 218 39.32 -19.13 21.78
CA ASP A 218 39.13 -17.68 21.66
C ASP A 218 38.21 -17.11 22.75
N GLN A 219 37.14 -17.83 23.11
CA GLN A 219 36.26 -17.50 24.24
C GLN A 219 36.99 -17.59 25.57
N LYS A 220 37.83 -18.61 25.80
CA LYS A 220 38.70 -18.67 26.98
C LYS A 220 39.69 -17.50 27.02
N ARG A 221 40.22 -17.05 25.87
CA ARG A 221 41.13 -15.90 25.78
C ARG A 221 40.43 -14.57 26.08
N ILE A 222 39.22 -14.37 25.56
CA ILE A 222 38.41 -13.17 25.81
C ILE A 222 37.89 -13.17 27.25
N ALA A 223 37.42 -14.31 27.76
CA ALA A 223 37.05 -14.47 29.17
C ALA A 223 38.25 -14.21 30.09
N ALA A 224 39.47 -14.67 29.72
CA ALA A 224 40.71 -14.39 30.44
C ALA A 224 41.01 -12.88 30.52
N GLN A 225 40.79 -12.14 29.43
CA GLN A 225 40.94 -10.67 29.38
C GLN A 225 39.88 -9.91 30.20
N ILE A 226 38.72 -10.52 30.45
CA ILE A 226 37.67 -9.94 31.30
C ILE A 226 37.88 -10.32 32.78
N THR A 227 38.46 -11.51 33.07
CA THR A 227 38.78 -11.98 34.43
C THR A 227 39.93 -11.25 35.14
N GLU A 228 40.62 -10.30 34.50
CA GLU A 228 41.53 -9.38 35.23
C GLU A 228 40.79 -8.42 36.18
N SER A 229 39.45 -8.43 36.20
CA SER A 229 38.67 -7.56 37.09
C SER A 229 37.90 -8.23 38.23
N VAL A 230 37.55 -9.54 38.22
CA VAL A 230 36.91 -10.19 39.39
C VAL A 230 37.05 -11.72 39.34
N PRO A 231 37.40 -12.42 40.44
CA PRO A 231 37.50 -13.88 40.48
C PRO A 231 36.13 -14.58 40.59
N PRO A 232 35.98 -15.84 40.11
CA PRO A 232 34.71 -16.55 40.18
C PRO A 232 34.47 -17.18 41.56
N VAL A 233 33.28 -16.96 42.11
CA VAL A 233 32.78 -17.65 43.31
C VAL A 233 32.02 -18.92 42.87
N ARG A 234 32.31 -20.06 43.51
CA ARG A 234 31.53 -21.30 43.41
C ARG A 234 30.68 -21.49 44.67
N VAL A 235 29.78 -22.50 44.61
CA VAL A 235 28.99 -23.18 45.68
C VAL A 235 27.49 -22.85 45.58
N ALA A 236 26.49 -23.75 45.69
CA ALA A 236 26.35 -25.21 45.80
C ALA A 236 25.00 -25.67 45.19
N ALA A 237 24.81 -26.99 45.06
CA ALA A 237 23.66 -27.64 44.45
C ALA A 237 22.40 -27.72 45.36
N ALA A 238 21.25 -27.65 44.67
CA ALA A 238 19.91 -28.19 44.96
C ALA A 238 19.07 -27.65 46.14
N GLU A 239 17.83 -27.27 45.82
CA GLU A 239 16.61 -27.77 46.47
C GLU A 239 15.42 -27.66 45.49
N GLU A 240 14.55 -28.68 45.47
CA GLU A 240 13.40 -28.85 44.58
C GLU A 240 12.08 -28.59 45.32
N LEU A 241 11.12 -27.86 44.72
CA LEU A 241 9.69 -27.82 45.07
C LEU A 241 8.84 -27.35 43.85
N PRO A 242 7.50 -27.47 43.85
CA PRO A 242 6.65 -28.64 43.62
C PRO A 242 5.92 -28.62 42.24
N SER A 243 5.26 -29.72 41.88
CA SER A 243 4.70 -29.99 40.53
C SER A 243 3.46 -29.16 40.16
N ALA A 244 3.42 -28.74 38.88
CA ALA A 244 2.38 -27.96 38.21
C ALA A 244 1.25 -28.80 37.58
N ASP A 245 1.12 -30.07 37.97
CA ASP A 245 0.10 -30.98 37.42
C ASP A 245 -1.34 -30.59 37.79
N ALA A 246 -1.55 -29.73 38.79
CA ALA A 246 -2.88 -29.30 39.20
C ALA A 246 -3.54 -28.27 38.25
N LYS A 247 -2.76 -27.53 37.45
CA LYS A 247 -3.30 -26.48 36.55
C LYS A 247 -3.51 -26.93 35.11
N ALA A 248 -2.89 -28.05 34.71
CA ALA A 248 -2.96 -28.55 33.33
C ALA A 248 -4.30 -29.25 33.00
N ALA A 249 -5.07 -29.66 34.02
CA ALA A 249 -6.33 -30.38 33.84
C ALA A 249 -7.52 -29.49 33.41
N GLU A 250 -7.45 -28.17 33.61
CA GLU A 250 -8.55 -27.25 33.26
C GLU A 250 -8.60 -26.88 31.77
N VAL A 251 -7.47 -26.93 31.07
CA VAL A 251 -7.35 -26.45 29.68
C VAL A 251 -7.75 -27.52 28.65
N ALA A 252 -7.79 -28.80 29.05
CA ALA A 252 -8.09 -29.93 28.17
C ALA A 252 -9.58 -30.08 27.78
N LYS A 253 -10.46 -29.16 28.17
CA LYS A 253 -11.92 -29.24 27.94
C LYS A 253 -12.49 -28.34 26.85
N ALA A 254 -11.71 -27.53 26.15
CA ALA A 254 -12.19 -26.73 25.02
C ALA A 254 -11.78 -27.37 23.68
N GLY A 255 -12.74 -28.01 23.00
CA GLY A 255 -12.54 -28.71 21.73
C GLY A 255 -12.23 -27.78 20.54
N ALA A 256 -11.53 -28.33 19.56
CA ALA A 256 -11.11 -27.65 18.32
C ALA A 256 -12.29 -27.41 17.34
N PRO A 257 -12.28 -26.34 16.53
CA PRO A 257 -13.25 -26.17 15.45
C PRO A 257 -12.77 -26.81 14.13
N ALA A 258 -13.75 -27.28 13.35
CA ALA A 258 -13.65 -27.90 12.03
C ALA A 258 -13.72 -26.86 10.88
N PRO A 259 -13.45 -27.22 9.60
CA PRO A 259 -13.29 -26.26 8.51
C PRO A 259 -14.56 -26.05 7.69
N GLU A 260 -14.88 -24.79 7.35
CA GLU A 260 -15.78 -24.30 6.28
C GLU A 260 -15.76 -22.74 6.34
N LEU A 261 -15.84 -21.89 5.30
CA LEU A 261 -16.53 -21.85 4.01
C LEU A 261 -15.78 -20.90 3.04
N VAL A 262 -16.05 -21.00 1.74
CA VAL A 262 -15.62 -20.05 0.70
C VAL A 262 -16.36 -18.72 0.90
N GLU A 263 -15.63 -17.65 1.27
CA GLU A 263 -16.19 -16.31 1.45
C GLU A 263 -16.22 -15.49 0.13
N ALA A 264 -17.20 -14.60 0.06
CA ALA A 264 -17.36 -13.58 -0.98
C ALA A 264 -16.09 -12.71 -1.13
N PRO A 265 -15.86 -12.09 -2.32
CA PRO A 265 -14.66 -11.27 -2.55
C PRO A 265 -14.67 -10.05 -1.62
N GLY A 266 -13.88 -10.11 -0.54
CA GLY A 266 -13.70 -8.97 0.35
C GLY A 266 -13.45 -9.27 1.83
N GLY A 267 -13.27 -10.52 2.28
CA GLY A 267 -13.20 -10.91 3.71
C GLY A 267 -12.53 -9.89 4.66
N GLU A 268 -11.32 -9.40 4.35
CA GLU A 268 -10.63 -8.35 5.13
C GLU A 268 -10.92 -6.92 4.65
N ALA A 269 -10.95 -6.69 3.33
CA ALA A 269 -11.18 -5.37 2.75
C ALA A 269 -12.58 -4.79 3.06
N ALA A 270 -13.61 -5.64 3.11
CA ALA A 270 -14.99 -5.27 3.38
C ALA A 270 -15.17 -4.83 4.84
N GLN A 271 -14.38 -5.37 5.77
CA GLN A 271 -14.40 -4.98 7.19
C GLN A 271 -13.91 -3.54 7.39
N LEU A 272 -13.00 -3.07 6.53
CA LEU A 272 -12.51 -1.69 6.57
C LEU A 272 -13.49 -0.68 5.96
N GLY A 273 -14.49 -1.17 5.21
CA GLY A 273 -15.53 -0.35 4.58
C GLY A 273 -15.11 0.27 3.25
N TYR A 274 -16.02 1.10 2.70
CA TYR A 274 -15.86 1.73 1.39
C TYR A 274 -16.15 3.23 1.45
N ALA A 275 -15.51 3.98 0.56
CA ALA A 275 -15.57 5.43 0.46
C ALA A 275 -16.96 5.94 0.07
N ILE A 276 -17.74 5.14 -0.67
CA ILE A 276 -19.11 5.50 -1.04
C ILE A 276 -20.02 5.10 0.12
N SER A 277 -20.44 6.08 0.91
CA SER A 277 -21.36 5.91 2.05
C SER A 277 -22.80 5.67 1.58
N GLU A 278 -23.23 6.43 0.57
CA GLU A 278 -24.52 6.32 -0.09
C GLU A 278 -24.30 6.35 -1.60
N TYR A 279 -24.94 5.44 -2.34
CA TYR A 279 -24.85 5.46 -3.80
C TYR A 279 -25.82 6.50 -4.35
N LEU A 280 -25.34 7.36 -5.26
CA LEU A 280 -26.18 8.42 -5.80
C LEU A 280 -27.46 7.89 -6.48
N ASP A 281 -28.51 8.71 -6.45
CA ASP A 281 -29.64 8.55 -7.36
C ASP A 281 -29.19 8.98 -8.77
N VAL A 282 -28.91 7.98 -9.59
CA VAL A 282 -28.41 8.17 -10.96
C VAL A 282 -29.44 8.84 -11.84
N ASP A 283 -30.73 8.51 -11.69
CA ASP A 283 -31.80 9.07 -12.52
C ASP A 283 -32.02 10.55 -12.16
N ASP A 284 -32.05 10.87 -10.86
CA ASP A 284 -32.11 12.25 -10.38
C ASP A 284 -30.92 13.08 -10.86
N THR A 285 -29.71 12.53 -10.69
CA THR A 285 -28.47 13.20 -11.09
C THR A 285 -28.47 13.47 -12.58
N MET A 286 -28.79 12.47 -13.41
CA MET A 286 -28.86 12.62 -14.87
C MET A 286 -29.95 13.62 -15.29
N ARG A 287 -31.09 13.66 -14.58
CA ARG A 287 -32.14 14.67 -14.80
C ARG A 287 -31.65 16.08 -14.52
N ARG A 288 -30.92 16.31 -13.41
CA ARG A 288 -30.33 17.61 -13.05
C ARG A 288 -29.25 18.03 -14.03
N LEU A 289 -28.37 17.10 -14.44
CA LEU A 289 -27.34 17.35 -15.46
C LEU A 289 -27.95 17.69 -16.81
N LYS A 290 -29.03 17.02 -17.21
CA LYS A 290 -29.79 17.35 -18.43
C LYS A 290 -30.42 18.74 -18.34
N ALA A 291 -30.95 19.12 -17.17
CA ALA A 291 -31.48 20.46 -16.93
C ALA A 291 -30.39 21.54 -17.10
N LEU A 292 -29.20 21.35 -16.52
CA LEU A 292 -28.04 22.23 -16.71
C LEU A 292 -27.67 22.42 -18.19
N VAL A 293 -27.67 21.34 -18.97
CA VAL A 293 -27.36 21.41 -20.42
C VAL A 293 -28.51 22.04 -21.22
N ALA A 294 -29.76 21.97 -20.74
CA ALA A 294 -30.92 22.53 -21.45
C ALA A 294 -30.99 24.06 -21.38
N GLN A 295 -30.37 24.67 -20.39
CA GLN A 295 -30.40 26.12 -20.17
C GLN A 295 -29.14 26.84 -20.68
N PRO A 296 -29.18 28.19 -20.78
CA PRO A 296 -28.01 29.00 -21.05
C PRO A 296 -26.92 28.79 -19.99
N ILE A 297 -25.66 28.90 -20.43
CA ILE A 297 -24.52 28.90 -19.53
C ILE A 297 -24.58 30.11 -18.60
N ARG A 298 -24.20 29.93 -17.34
CA ARG A 298 -24.11 31.02 -16.36
C ARG A 298 -22.69 31.04 -15.80
N GLY A 299 -21.94 32.08 -16.13
CA GLY A 299 -20.54 32.26 -15.73
C GLY A 299 -20.34 33.47 -14.85
N LEU A 300 -19.08 33.85 -14.64
CA LEU A 300 -18.72 35.03 -13.87
C LEU A 300 -19.21 36.31 -14.56
N ARG A 301 -19.54 37.34 -13.76
CA ARG A 301 -19.71 38.70 -14.29
C ARG A 301 -18.41 39.17 -14.95
N HIS A 302 -18.54 40.06 -15.95
CA HIS A 302 -17.42 40.46 -16.78
C HIS A 302 -16.30 41.15 -15.98
N ASP A 303 -16.66 42.06 -15.08
CA ASP A 303 -15.76 42.74 -14.14
C ASP A 303 -15.03 41.73 -13.24
N ALA A 304 -15.75 40.79 -12.63
CA ALA A 304 -15.16 39.77 -11.78
C ALA A 304 -14.18 38.86 -12.54
N LEU A 305 -14.46 38.56 -13.82
CA LEU A 305 -13.52 37.81 -14.66
C LEU A 305 -12.23 38.60 -14.90
N LEU A 306 -12.31 39.93 -15.10
CA LEU A 306 -11.12 40.77 -15.26
C LEU A 306 -10.26 40.77 -13.99
N ASP A 307 -10.89 40.82 -12.81
CA ASP A 307 -10.20 40.72 -11.52
C ASP A 307 -9.50 39.36 -11.36
N VAL A 308 -10.19 38.26 -11.72
CA VAL A 308 -9.60 36.91 -11.73
C VAL A 308 -8.38 36.84 -12.63
N LEU A 309 -8.44 37.39 -13.84
CA LEU A 309 -7.30 37.39 -14.76
C LEU A 309 -6.16 38.28 -14.24
N SER A 310 -6.47 39.42 -13.62
CA SER A 310 -5.49 40.31 -13.00
C SER A 310 -4.74 39.63 -11.85
N TYR A 311 -5.39 38.75 -11.09
CA TYR A 311 -4.73 37.93 -10.06
C TYR A 311 -3.55 37.14 -10.67
N PHE A 312 -3.75 36.46 -11.79
CA PHE A 312 -2.67 35.67 -12.42
C PHE A 312 -1.51 36.56 -12.86
N ASP A 313 -1.80 37.72 -13.47
CA ASP A 313 -0.76 38.63 -13.94
C ASP A 313 0.03 39.30 -12.80
N THR A 314 -0.58 39.46 -11.62
CA THR A 314 0.03 40.17 -10.49
C THR A 314 0.60 39.26 -9.42
N LYS A 315 -0.03 38.10 -9.17
CA LYS A 315 0.32 37.14 -8.12
C LYS A 315 1.02 35.89 -8.63
N CYS A 316 0.98 35.58 -9.92
CA CYS A 316 1.57 34.36 -10.51
C CYS A 316 2.66 34.69 -11.56
N ARG A 317 3.47 35.73 -11.31
CA ARG A 317 4.42 36.28 -12.28
C ARG A 317 5.54 35.32 -12.64
N ALA A 318 6.15 34.66 -11.65
CA ALA A 318 7.21 33.68 -11.86
C ALA A 318 6.67 32.46 -12.62
N SER A 319 5.45 32.01 -12.29
CA SER A 319 4.76 30.95 -13.05
C SER A 319 4.56 31.33 -14.52
N LYS A 320 4.18 32.58 -14.80
CA LYS A 320 4.04 33.10 -16.16
C LYS A 320 5.37 33.09 -16.92
N GLU A 321 6.44 33.60 -16.31
CA GLU A 321 7.77 33.66 -16.90
C GLU A 321 8.32 32.26 -17.23
N ILE A 322 8.11 31.28 -16.34
CA ILE A 322 8.50 29.89 -16.59
C ILE A 322 7.70 29.31 -17.75
N THR A 323 6.38 29.50 -17.76
CA THR A 323 5.51 29.01 -18.83
C THR A 323 5.89 29.61 -20.19
N ASP A 324 6.13 30.92 -20.25
CA ASP A 324 6.44 31.60 -21.51
C ASP A 324 7.78 31.09 -22.08
N ARG A 325 8.76 30.77 -21.23
CA ARG A 325 9.97 30.04 -21.66
C ARG A 325 9.67 28.60 -22.07
N ALA A 326 8.82 27.89 -21.33
CA ALA A 326 8.48 26.50 -21.61
C ALA A 326 7.81 26.34 -22.98
N LYS A 327 6.94 27.27 -23.39
CA LYS A 327 6.29 27.27 -24.71
C LYS A 327 7.29 27.27 -25.88
N LEU A 328 8.51 27.73 -25.68
CA LEU A 328 9.56 27.73 -26.70
C LEU A 328 10.17 26.33 -26.93
N ARG A 329 9.99 25.41 -25.99
CA ARG A 329 10.65 24.08 -25.97
C ARG A 329 9.69 22.91 -25.79
N ILE A 330 8.48 23.15 -25.29
CA ILE A 330 7.48 22.16 -24.94
C ILE A 330 6.18 22.53 -25.67
N PRO A 331 5.54 21.59 -26.41
CA PRO A 331 4.26 21.86 -27.07
C PRO A 331 3.20 22.39 -26.08
N GLY A 332 2.72 23.61 -26.31
CA GLY A 332 1.76 24.26 -25.40
C GLY A 332 2.33 24.65 -24.03
N GLY A 333 3.64 24.50 -23.79
CA GLY A 333 4.31 24.86 -22.54
C GLY A 333 4.15 23.85 -21.39
N VAL A 334 3.51 22.69 -21.62
CA VAL A 334 3.24 21.68 -20.58
C VAL A 334 3.46 20.26 -21.10
N GLN A 335 3.94 19.38 -20.21
CA GLN A 335 4.20 17.96 -20.54
C GLN A 335 3.03 17.04 -20.15
N HIS A 336 2.07 17.52 -19.36
CA HIS A 336 0.98 16.71 -18.83
C HIS A 336 -0.39 17.36 -19.06
N ASN A 337 -1.37 16.58 -19.52
CA ASN A 337 -2.70 17.07 -19.88
C ASN A 337 -3.59 17.45 -18.68
N LEU A 338 -3.14 17.17 -17.45
CA LEU A 338 -3.83 17.63 -16.22
C LEU A 338 -3.43 19.06 -15.83
N ALA A 339 -2.34 19.60 -16.39
CA ALA A 339 -1.92 20.96 -16.08
C ALA A 339 -2.98 21.93 -16.60
N PHE A 340 -3.69 22.57 -15.66
CA PHE A 340 -4.64 23.62 -15.99
C PHE A 340 -3.88 24.78 -16.63
N ASN A 341 -4.25 25.16 -17.85
CA ASN A 341 -3.42 26.00 -18.71
C ASN A 341 -4.04 27.36 -19.05
N TYR A 342 -5.11 27.76 -18.35
CA TYR A 342 -5.79 29.03 -18.55
C TYR A 342 -5.71 29.90 -17.28
N PRO A 343 -5.25 31.17 -17.36
CA PRO A 343 -4.67 31.82 -18.54
C PRO A 343 -3.27 31.27 -18.90
N PHE A 344 -2.57 30.68 -17.94
CA PHE A 344 -1.34 29.92 -18.11
C PHE A 344 -1.19 28.91 -16.95
N PRO A 345 -0.36 27.85 -17.10
CA PRO A 345 -0.05 26.90 -16.05
C PRO A 345 0.68 27.52 -14.85
N LEU A 346 0.29 27.10 -13.66
CA LEU A 346 0.99 27.41 -12.42
C LEU A 346 2.23 26.51 -12.28
N ALA A 347 3.37 27.08 -11.90
CA ALA A 347 4.58 26.32 -11.61
C ALA A 347 4.57 25.94 -10.13
N VAL A 348 4.30 24.68 -9.81
CA VAL A 348 4.19 24.19 -8.43
C VAL A 348 5.55 23.71 -7.91
N ASP A 349 5.96 24.21 -6.74
CA ASP A 349 7.25 23.88 -6.10
C ASP A 349 7.10 22.86 -4.97
N ARG A 350 5.98 22.91 -4.22
CA ARG A 350 5.76 22.07 -3.04
C ARG A 350 4.33 21.55 -2.99
N ALA A 351 4.17 20.30 -2.57
CA ALA A 351 2.89 19.67 -2.27
C ALA A 351 2.99 18.97 -0.92
N GLU A 352 2.12 19.27 0.03
CA GLU A 352 2.16 18.75 1.40
C GLU A 352 0.75 18.68 1.99
N GLY A 353 0.37 17.51 2.52
CA GLY A 353 -0.99 17.26 2.98
C GLY A 353 -2.01 17.53 1.88
N ALA A 354 -2.95 18.44 2.15
CA ALA A 354 -4.00 18.88 1.24
C ALA A 354 -3.62 20.12 0.40
N TYR A 355 -2.36 20.59 0.45
CA TYR A 355 -1.97 21.89 -0.10
C TYR A 355 -0.89 21.82 -1.17
N LEU A 356 -0.99 22.71 -2.16
CA LEU A 356 0.07 23.06 -3.11
C LEU A 356 0.61 24.46 -2.80
N THR A 357 1.91 24.66 -3.02
CA THR A 357 2.53 25.99 -3.04
C THR A 357 3.19 26.20 -4.40
N ASP A 358 2.82 27.28 -5.09
CA ASP A 358 3.45 27.65 -6.37
C ASP A 358 4.78 28.40 -6.19
N ARG A 359 5.47 28.62 -7.30
CA ARG A 359 6.76 29.31 -7.38
C ARG A 359 6.70 30.76 -6.90
N ASP A 360 5.51 31.36 -6.91
CA ASP A 360 5.25 32.71 -6.46
C ASP A 360 4.91 32.77 -4.95
N GLY A 361 4.82 31.62 -4.27
CA GLY A 361 4.51 31.49 -2.85
C GLY A 361 3.02 31.44 -2.52
N ASN A 362 2.14 31.38 -3.53
CA ASN A 362 0.71 31.24 -3.30
C ASN A 362 0.37 29.81 -2.87
N THR A 363 -0.55 29.67 -1.92
CA THR A 363 -1.00 28.37 -1.40
C THR A 363 -2.42 28.06 -1.88
N TYR A 364 -2.63 26.81 -2.29
CA TYR A 364 -3.89 26.32 -2.81
C TYR A 364 -4.28 25.01 -2.15
N ILE A 365 -5.59 24.78 -1.96
CA ILE A 365 -6.14 23.46 -1.62
C ILE A 365 -6.10 22.58 -2.87
N ASP A 366 -5.54 21.39 -2.75
CA ASP A 366 -5.32 20.45 -3.85
C ASP A 366 -6.46 19.44 -3.99
N PHE A 367 -7.45 19.77 -4.82
CA PHE A 367 -8.42 18.78 -5.30
C PHE A 367 -8.10 18.23 -6.68
N LEU A 368 -6.97 18.62 -7.29
CA LEU A 368 -6.48 17.99 -8.51
C LEU A 368 -5.84 16.64 -8.19
N GLN A 369 -5.01 16.60 -7.15
CA GLN A 369 -4.38 15.39 -6.62
C GLN A 369 -3.70 14.54 -7.70
N ALA A 370 -3.07 15.17 -8.69
CA ALA A 370 -2.50 14.52 -9.88
C ALA A 370 -3.48 13.55 -10.62
N GLY A 371 -4.78 13.83 -10.56
CA GLY A 371 -5.82 12.98 -11.13
C GLY A 371 -6.28 11.84 -10.20
N GLY A 372 -6.02 11.94 -8.90
CA GLY A 372 -6.52 11.04 -7.86
C GLY A 372 -5.58 9.96 -7.27
N PRO A 373 -4.27 9.82 -7.57
CA PRO A 373 -3.43 8.83 -6.88
C PRO A 373 -3.16 9.09 -5.39
N THR A 374 -3.19 10.33 -4.91
CA THR A 374 -2.67 10.72 -3.58
C THR A 374 -3.71 10.57 -2.45
N ILE A 375 -4.21 9.35 -2.23
CA ILE A 375 -5.25 9.06 -1.21
C ILE A 375 -4.82 9.43 0.22
N LEU A 376 -3.53 9.31 0.53
CA LEU A 376 -2.98 9.62 1.85
C LEU A 376 -2.68 11.12 2.04
N GLY A 377 -2.84 11.94 1.00
CA GLY A 377 -2.32 13.29 0.93
C GLY A 377 -0.91 13.35 0.33
N SER A 378 -0.46 14.56 0.01
CA SER A 378 0.88 14.79 -0.58
C SER A 378 1.98 14.76 0.48
N ASN A 379 3.15 14.24 0.11
CA ASN A 379 4.34 14.15 0.97
C ASN A 379 4.09 13.41 2.31
N TYR A 380 3.38 12.28 2.27
CA TYR A 380 3.02 11.50 3.46
C TYR A 380 4.24 10.78 4.05
N GLY A 381 4.76 11.30 5.19
CA GLY A 381 6.00 10.86 5.84
C GLY A 381 6.18 9.34 5.97
N PRO A 382 5.20 8.60 6.53
CA PRO A 382 5.33 7.14 6.71
C PRO A 382 5.59 6.35 5.42
N VAL A 383 5.14 6.84 4.26
CA VAL A 383 5.44 6.21 2.96
C VAL A 383 6.77 6.74 2.42
N ASN A 384 6.95 8.06 2.46
CA ASN A 384 8.10 8.72 1.85
C ASN A 384 9.43 8.31 2.49
N GLU A 385 9.47 8.14 3.81
CA GLU A 385 10.66 7.71 4.55
C GLU A 385 11.07 6.30 4.14
N GLN A 386 10.12 5.36 4.12
CA GLN A 386 10.35 3.98 3.71
C GLN A 386 10.80 3.88 2.25
N VAL A 387 10.16 4.63 1.35
CA VAL A 387 10.54 4.68 -0.06
C VAL A 387 11.95 5.25 -0.23
N ALA A 388 12.31 6.30 0.52
CA ALA A 388 13.65 6.88 0.49
C ALA A 388 14.71 5.88 0.93
N ASP A 389 14.45 5.10 1.97
CA ASP A 389 15.36 4.06 2.44
C ASP A 389 15.56 2.95 1.42
N VAL A 390 14.49 2.51 0.75
CA VAL A 390 14.58 1.55 -0.36
C VAL A 390 15.46 2.09 -1.47
N ILE A 391 15.25 3.34 -1.92
CA ILE A 391 16.07 3.94 -2.99
C ILE A 391 17.54 4.04 -2.58
N ARG A 392 17.82 4.45 -1.34
CA ARG A 392 19.20 4.55 -0.82
C ARG A 392 19.90 3.20 -0.84
N ALA A 393 19.17 2.12 -0.57
CA ALA A 393 19.70 0.76 -0.54
C ALA A 393 19.80 0.11 -1.93
N SER A 394 18.77 0.25 -2.77
CA SER A 394 18.66 -0.44 -4.06
C SER A 394 19.30 0.31 -5.23
N GLY A 395 19.44 1.63 -5.12
CA GLY A 395 19.79 2.49 -6.24
C GLY A 395 18.67 2.58 -7.30
N PRO A 396 18.98 2.98 -8.54
CA PRO A 396 18.02 3.04 -9.63
C PRO A 396 17.55 1.65 -10.08
N VAL A 397 16.66 1.59 -11.08
CA VAL A 397 16.21 0.31 -11.66
C VAL A 397 17.40 -0.54 -12.13
N THR A 398 17.43 -1.81 -11.71
CA THR A 398 18.51 -2.75 -12.04
C THR A 398 18.17 -3.65 -13.23
N GLY A 399 16.89 -3.73 -13.59
CA GLY A 399 16.38 -4.70 -14.57
C GLY A 399 16.33 -6.14 -14.07
N LEU A 400 16.66 -6.36 -12.79
CA LEU A 400 16.58 -7.64 -12.10
C LEU A 400 15.48 -7.61 -11.05
N PHE A 401 15.03 -8.80 -10.64
CA PHE A 401 13.95 -8.98 -9.68
C PHE A 401 14.28 -8.35 -8.32
N HIS A 402 13.35 -7.58 -7.77
CA HIS A 402 13.41 -6.99 -6.44
C HIS A 402 12.22 -7.45 -5.58
N GLU A 403 12.42 -7.65 -4.29
CA GLU A 403 11.39 -8.20 -3.39
C GLU A 403 10.06 -7.41 -3.33
N TYR A 404 10.09 -6.08 -3.53
CA TYR A 404 8.89 -5.26 -3.53
C TYR A 404 7.96 -5.56 -4.70
N GLU A 405 8.46 -6.17 -5.78
CA GLU A 405 7.60 -6.68 -6.85
C GLU A 405 6.64 -7.74 -6.31
N LEU A 406 7.15 -8.68 -5.51
CA LEU A 406 6.36 -9.71 -4.86
C LEU A 406 5.46 -9.11 -3.77
N LYS A 407 6.01 -8.29 -2.87
CA LYS A 407 5.24 -7.67 -1.79
C LYS A 407 4.06 -6.87 -2.30
N LEU A 408 4.24 -6.12 -3.40
CA LEU A 408 3.14 -5.38 -4.04
C LEU A 408 2.09 -6.35 -4.62
N ALA A 409 2.49 -7.43 -5.29
CA ALA A 409 1.56 -8.42 -5.81
C ALA A 409 0.77 -9.12 -4.68
N GLU A 410 1.44 -9.48 -3.58
CA GLU A 410 0.83 -10.13 -2.42
C GLU A 410 -0.18 -9.22 -1.71
N ILE A 411 0.14 -7.94 -1.50
CA ILE A 411 -0.80 -7.00 -0.85
C ILE A 411 -2.01 -6.69 -1.75
N ILE A 412 -1.82 -6.64 -3.07
CA ILE A 412 -2.92 -6.54 -4.03
C ILE A 412 -3.82 -7.78 -3.92
N HIS A 413 -3.22 -8.99 -3.96
CA HIS A 413 -3.98 -10.23 -3.83
C HIS A 413 -4.75 -10.30 -2.50
N LYS A 414 -4.11 -9.90 -1.40
CA LYS A 414 -4.70 -9.86 -0.06
C LYS A 414 -6.03 -9.08 -0.03
N TYR A 415 -6.05 -7.86 -0.59
CA TYR A 415 -7.24 -7.02 -0.56
C TYR A 415 -8.19 -7.20 -1.74
N MET A 416 -7.67 -7.68 -2.88
CA MET A 416 -8.42 -7.96 -4.10
C MET A 416 -8.20 -9.43 -4.53
N PRO A 417 -8.77 -10.42 -3.82
CA PRO A 417 -8.46 -11.85 -4.05
C PRO A 417 -8.87 -12.38 -5.43
N HIS A 418 -9.68 -11.63 -6.18
CA HIS A 418 -9.97 -11.94 -7.58
C HIS A 418 -8.77 -11.69 -8.52
N ILE A 419 -7.79 -10.92 -8.06
CA ILE A 419 -6.48 -10.75 -8.69
C ILE A 419 -5.58 -11.86 -8.15
N GLU A 420 -5.56 -12.98 -8.86
CA GLU A 420 -4.78 -14.17 -8.49
C GLU A 420 -3.31 -14.02 -8.94
N MET A 421 -3.07 -13.29 -10.04
CA MET A 421 -1.74 -12.91 -10.51
C MET A 421 -1.74 -11.44 -10.93
N TYR A 422 -0.61 -10.77 -10.77
CA TYR A 422 -0.45 -9.33 -11.07
C TYR A 422 0.85 -9.05 -11.84
N ARG A 423 0.79 -8.07 -12.74
CA ARG A 423 1.94 -7.57 -13.52
C ARG A 423 1.96 -6.05 -13.51
N SER A 424 3.04 -5.48 -12.97
CA SER A 424 3.32 -4.04 -13.00
C SER A 424 3.76 -3.53 -14.38
N LEU A 425 3.33 -2.32 -14.74
CA LEU A 425 3.60 -1.66 -16.02
C LEU A 425 3.84 -0.15 -15.82
N GLY A 426 4.39 0.53 -16.82
CA GLY A 426 4.76 1.94 -16.73
C GLY A 426 3.57 2.89 -16.56
N SER A 427 2.37 2.50 -17.01
CA SER A 427 1.17 3.34 -16.89
C SER A 427 -0.14 2.55 -16.98
N GLY A 428 -1.24 3.16 -16.54
CA GLY A 428 -2.59 2.61 -16.79
C GLY A 428 -2.90 2.43 -18.28
N THR A 429 -2.34 3.25 -19.19
CA THR A 429 -2.53 3.06 -20.64
C THR A 429 -1.89 1.75 -21.11
N GLU A 430 -0.67 1.47 -20.65
CA GLU A 430 0.01 0.20 -20.95
C GLU A 430 -0.74 -1.00 -20.36
N ALA A 431 -1.29 -0.84 -19.15
CA ALA A 431 -2.08 -1.88 -18.51
C ALA A 431 -3.37 -2.22 -19.27
N VAL A 432 -4.09 -1.21 -19.80
CA VAL A 432 -5.24 -1.45 -20.70
C VAL A 432 -4.80 -2.17 -21.98
N MET A 433 -3.70 -1.74 -22.59
CA MET A 433 -3.16 -2.40 -23.80
C MET A 433 -2.84 -3.88 -23.53
N ALA A 434 -2.25 -4.17 -22.37
CA ALA A 434 -1.90 -5.52 -21.94
C ALA A 434 -3.16 -6.35 -21.65
N ALA A 435 -4.14 -5.81 -20.93
CA ALA A 435 -5.40 -6.49 -20.62
C ALA A 435 -6.19 -6.86 -21.87
N VAL A 436 -6.30 -5.93 -22.83
CA VAL A 436 -6.96 -6.18 -24.12
C VAL A 436 -6.22 -7.24 -24.94
N ARG A 437 -4.89 -7.22 -24.92
CA ARG A 437 -4.06 -8.22 -25.60
C ARG A 437 -4.25 -9.61 -24.98
N GLY A 438 -4.20 -9.70 -23.65
CA GLY A 438 -4.42 -10.93 -22.90
C GLY A 438 -5.81 -11.50 -23.13
N ALA A 439 -6.84 -10.65 -23.12
CA ALA A 439 -8.20 -11.08 -23.38
C ALA A 439 -8.37 -11.70 -24.78
N ARG A 440 -7.78 -11.10 -25.81
CA ARG A 440 -7.79 -11.65 -27.17
C ARG A 440 -7.01 -12.95 -27.26
N ALA A 441 -5.84 -13.02 -26.64
CA ALA A 441 -5.00 -14.22 -26.65
C ALA A 441 -5.67 -15.41 -25.94
N PHE A 442 -6.33 -15.15 -24.81
CA PHE A 442 -7.03 -16.17 -24.03
C PHE A 442 -8.30 -16.68 -24.72
N THR A 443 -9.12 -15.77 -25.25
CA THR A 443 -10.42 -16.15 -25.86
C THR A 443 -10.32 -16.58 -27.32
N GLY A 444 -9.26 -16.17 -28.04
CA GLY A 444 -9.19 -16.28 -29.49
C GLY A 444 -10.13 -15.33 -30.25
N ASN A 445 -10.92 -14.52 -29.54
CA ASN A 445 -11.88 -13.60 -30.13
C ASN A 445 -11.22 -12.28 -30.55
N LYS A 446 -11.84 -11.59 -31.53
CA LYS A 446 -11.26 -10.37 -32.13
C LYS A 446 -11.74 -9.08 -31.47
N MET A 447 -13.04 -8.98 -31.21
CA MET A 447 -13.68 -7.71 -30.88
C MET A 447 -13.53 -7.34 -29.41
N VAL A 448 -13.33 -6.06 -29.12
CA VAL A 448 -13.47 -5.50 -27.78
C VAL A 448 -14.58 -4.46 -27.78
N ILE A 449 -15.44 -4.50 -26.77
CA ILE A 449 -16.47 -3.48 -26.56
C ILE A 449 -16.04 -2.60 -25.38
N LYS A 450 -15.97 -1.29 -25.60
CA LYS A 450 -15.82 -0.31 -24.52
C LYS A 450 -17.12 0.47 -24.31
N VAL A 451 -17.35 0.94 -23.10
CA VAL A 451 -18.44 1.88 -22.82
C VAL A 451 -18.09 3.26 -23.37
N GLY A 452 -19.04 3.89 -24.05
CA GLY A 452 -18.88 5.18 -24.71
C GLY A 452 -18.57 6.32 -23.76
N GLY A 453 -17.72 7.24 -24.18
CA GLY A 453 -17.25 8.35 -23.37
C GLY A 453 -16.17 8.00 -22.35
N ALA A 454 -15.90 6.70 -22.08
CA ALA A 454 -14.90 6.29 -21.10
C ALA A 454 -13.47 6.53 -21.57
N TYR A 455 -12.57 6.77 -20.61
CA TYR A 455 -11.14 7.00 -20.83
C TYR A 455 -10.33 5.80 -20.31
N HIS A 456 -9.80 5.01 -21.23
CA HIS A 456 -8.96 3.84 -20.96
C HIS A 456 -7.51 4.07 -21.45
N GLY A 457 -7.01 5.28 -21.27
CA GLY A 457 -5.73 5.71 -21.83
C GLY A 457 -5.80 6.16 -23.29
N TRP A 458 -4.63 6.45 -23.86
CA TRP A 458 -4.50 7.08 -25.18
C TRP A 458 -4.00 6.13 -26.29
N SER A 459 -4.03 4.82 -26.07
CA SER A 459 -3.65 3.85 -27.10
C SER A 459 -4.56 3.91 -28.32
N ASP A 460 -4.04 3.53 -29.49
CA ASP A 460 -4.74 3.59 -30.79
C ASP A 460 -6.16 3.02 -30.76
N THR A 461 -6.34 1.89 -30.06
CA THR A 461 -7.63 1.21 -29.96
C THR A 461 -8.59 1.84 -28.96
N MET A 462 -8.09 2.59 -27.97
CA MET A 462 -8.88 3.08 -26.83
C MET A 462 -9.29 4.54 -26.94
N VAL A 463 -8.63 5.32 -27.82
CA VAL A 463 -9.08 6.69 -28.19
C VAL A 463 -10.35 6.71 -29.04
N TYR A 464 -10.91 5.54 -29.36
CA TYR A 464 -12.22 5.39 -30.01
C TYR A 464 -13.35 5.73 -29.02
N GLY A 465 -14.30 6.60 -29.37
CA GLY A 465 -15.46 6.93 -28.52
C GLY A 465 -15.07 7.58 -27.19
N LEU A 466 -14.05 8.45 -27.20
CA LEU A 466 -13.44 9.07 -26.02
C LEU A 466 -14.21 10.31 -25.54
N ARG A 467 -14.35 10.50 -24.22
CA ARG A 467 -14.97 11.65 -23.51
C ARG A 467 -16.47 11.84 -23.74
N VAL A 468 -16.92 11.78 -25.00
CA VAL A 468 -18.31 11.92 -25.41
C VAL A 468 -18.74 10.67 -26.19
N PRO A 469 -19.80 9.97 -25.75
CA PRO A 469 -20.35 8.82 -26.47
C PRO A 469 -20.73 9.19 -27.91
N GLY A 470 -20.55 8.25 -28.83
CA GLY A 470 -20.86 8.41 -30.24
C GLY A 470 -19.82 9.21 -31.02
N THR A 471 -18.70 9.62 -30.41
CA THR A 471 -17.62 10.31 -31.14
C THR A 471 -16.76 9.35 -31.97
N TYR A 472 -16.80 8.04 -31.71
CA TYR A 472 -16.09 7.03 -32.48
C TYR A 472 -14.64 7.45 -32.80
N ARG A 473 -14.27 7.62 -34.08
CA ARG A 473 -12.91 7.98 -34.53
C ARG A 473 -12.58 9.48 -34.52
N MET A 474 -13.44 10.36 -34.01
CA MET A 474 -13.21 11.82 -34.06
C MET A 474 -11.92 12.26 -33.33
N ASN A 475 -11.50 11.50 -32.31
CA ASN A 475 -10.26 11.74 -31.55
C ASN A 475 -9.05 10.92 -32.07
N SER A 476 -9.19 10.20 -33.18
CA SER A 476 -8.17 9.26 -33.69
C SER A 476 -7.28 9.85 -34.79
N LYS A 477 -7.07 11.17 -34.82
CA LYS A 477 -6.18 11.81 -35.81
C LYS A 477 -4.76 11.26 -35.65
N GLY A 478 -4.15 10.79 -36.74
CA GLY A 478 -2.83 10.15 -36.75
C GLY A 478 -2.86 8.62 -36.59
N ILE A 479 -4.02 8.02 -36.33
CA ILE A 479 -4.16 6.56 -36.16
C ILE A 479 -4.74 5.92 -37.43
N PRO A 480 -4.09 4.91 -38.03
CA PRO A 480 -4.59 4.22 -39.21
C PRO A 480 -6.04 3.72 -39.04
N PHE A 481 -6.81 3.70 -40.12
CA PHE A 481 -8.22 3.28 -40.06
C PHE A 481 -8.36 1.86 -39.48
N GLY A 482 -7.49 0.95 -39.92
CA GLY A 482 -7.49 -0.44 -39.49
C GLY A 482 -7.26 -0.66 -37.99
N ALA A 483 -6.61 0.28 -37.29
CA ALA A 483 -6.24 0.12 -35.89
C ALA A 483 -7.45 0.03 -34.94
N THR A 484 -8.61 0.58 -35.33
CA THR A 484 -9.85 0.53 -34.52
C THR A 484 -10.88 -0.47 -35.04
N ASN A 485 -10.56 -1.27 -36.07
CA ASN A 485 -11.52 -2.20 -36.70
C ASN A 485 -12.10 -3.23 -35.72
N SER A 486 -11.30 -3.59 -34.71
CA SER A 486 -11.65 -4.57 -33.68
C SER A 486 -12.10 -3.93 -32.36
N THR A 487 -12.46 -2.64 -32.36
CA THR A 487 -13.03 -1.93 -31.21
C THR A 487 -14.43 -1.45 -31.54
N ARG A 488 -15.38 -1.71 -30.63
CA ARG A 488 -16.72 -1.15 -30.70
C ARG A 488 -17.07 -0.40 -29.43
N GLU A 489 -17.99 0.53 -29.57
CA GLU A 489 -18.54 1.31 -28.47
C GLU A 489 -19.96 0.84 -28.17
N ALA A 490 -20.31 0.70 -26.88
CA ALA A 490 -21.68 0.63 -26.39
C ALA A 490 -22.00 1.90 -25.59
N PHE A 491 -23.19 2.48 -25.78
CA PHE A 491 -23.56 3.69 -25.05
C PHE A 491 -23.71 3.40 -23.55
N PRO A 492 -23.35 4.36 -22.68
CA PRO A 492 -23.62 4.25 -21.24
C PRO A 492 -25.11 3.97 -21.02
N HIS A 493 -25.42 3.08 -20.06
CA HIS A 493 -26.79 2.71 -19.63
C HIS A 493 -27.60 1.85 -20.63
N ASP A 494 -27.16 1.69 -21.88
CA ASP A 494 -27.90 0.93 -22.90
C ASP A 494 -27.43 -0.54 -22.98
N LEU A 495 -27.88 -1.33 -22.01
CA LEU A 495 -27.60 -2.78 -21.97
C LEU A 495 -28.22 -3.54 -23.14
N GLY A 496 -29.33 -3.04 -23.70
CA GLY A 496 -29.97 -3.63 -24.88
C GLY A 496 -29.08 -3.49 -26.12
N GLN A 497 -28.47 -2.33 -26.31
CA GLN A 497 -27.48 -2.09 -27.36
C GLN A 497 -26.19 -2.88 -27.12
N LEU A 498 -25.72 -2.99 -25.87
CA LEU A 498 -24.58 -3.84 -25.53
C LEU A 498 -24.84 -5.29 -25.94
N LYS A 499 -25.99 -5.87 -25.57
CA LYS A 499 -26.41 -7.23 -25.96
C LYS A 499 -26.47 -7.39 -27.47
N ARG A 500 -27.03 -6.41 -28.20
CA ARG A 500 -27.07 -6.42 -29.67
C ARG A 500 -25.68 -6.50 -30.29
N LYS A 501 -24.73 -5.71 -29.78
CA LYS A 501 -23.33 -5.71 -30.26
C LYS A 501 -22.65 -7.05 -29.99
N LEU A 502 -22.91 -7.68 -28.84
CA LEU A 502 -22.41 -9.01 -28.53
C LEU A 502 -22.93 -10.06 -29.53
N ILE A 503 -24.22 -10.01 -29.88
CA ILE A 503 -24.83 -10.88 -30.91
C ILE A 503 -24.17 -10.64 -32.27
N GLU A 504 -24.06 -9.38 -32.71
CA GLU A 504 -23.43 -9.03 -33.99
C GLU A 504 -21.96 -9.46 -34.07
N ASN A 505 -21.23 -9.39 -32.95
CA ASN A 505 -19.82 -9.72 -32.91
C ASN A 505 -19.56 -11.22 -33.10
N LYS A 506 -20.55 -12.12 -32.89
CA LYS A 506 -20.40 -13.55 -33.20
C LYS A 506 -19.99 -13.77 -34.66
N ALA A 507 -20.59 -13.02 -35.59
CA ALA A 507 -20.23 -13.06 -37.01
C ALA A 507 -18.94 -12.30 -37.36
N ARG A 508 -18.36 -11.55 -36.41
CA ARG A 508 -17.14 -10.73 -36.58
C ARG A 508 -15.91 -11.32 -35.88
N GLY A 509 -15.96 -12.60 -35.52
CA GLY A 509 -14.89 -13.30 -34.82
C GLY A 509 -14.96 -13.17 -33.29
N GLY A 510 -16.16 -13.01 -32.73
CA GLY A 510 -16.44 -13.04 -31.30
C GLY A 510 -15.99 -11.80 -30.53
N THR A 511 -16.44 -11.70 -29.27
CA THR A 511 -16.04 -10.62 -28.35
C THR A 511 -15.05 -11.19 -27.33
N ALA A 512 -13.84 -10.66 -27.33
CA ALA A 512 -12.80 -11.02 -26.37
C ALA A 512 -13.08 -10.44 -24.99
N ALA A 513 -13.46 -9.16 -24.94
CA ALA A 513 -13.75 -8.49 -23.69
C ALA A 513 -14.75 -7.34 -23.82
N ILE A 514 -15.42 -7.06 -22.71
CA ILE A 514 -16.08 -5.79 -22.42
C ILE A 514 -15.25 -5.08 -21.36
N ILE A 515 -14.83 -3.85 -21.64
CA ILE A 515 -14.11 -2.99 -20.69
C ILE A 515 -15.02 -1.87 -20.18
N VAL A 516 -15.03 -1.68 -18.86
CA VAL A 516 -15.85 -0.67 -18.16
C VAL A 516 -15.03 0.07 -17.09
N GLU A 517 -15.27 1.37 -16.94
CA GLU A 517 -14.97 2.07 -15.69
C GLU A 517 -16.13 1.78 -14.71
N PRO A 518 -15.90 1.18 -13.53
CA PRO A 518 -16.98 0.65 -12.69
C PRO A 518 -17.97 1.70 -12.17
N VAL A 519 -17.50 2.94 -11.94
CA VAL A 519 -18.34 4.06 -11.49
C VAL A 519 -19.04 4.79 -12.64
N GLY A 520 -18.67 4.47 -13.88
CA GLY A 520 -19.15 5.11 -15.10
C GLY A 520 -18.05 5.92 -15.82
N PRO A 521 -18.24 6.23 -17.11
CA PRO A 521 -17.28 6.94 -17.94
C PRO A 521 -16.73 8.23 -17.32
N GLU A 522 -15.43 8.47 -17.54
CA GLU A 522 -14.73 9.66 -17.05
C GLU A 522 -14.85 9.80 -15.52
N SER A 523 -14.58 8.71 -14.81
CA SER A 523 -14.63 8.63 -13.34
C SER A 523 -15.98 9.08 -12.78
N GLY A 524 -17.07 8.64 -13.42
CA GLY A 524 -18.42 8.96 -12.97
C GLY A 524 -18.99 10.29 -13.45
N THR A 525 -18.35 11.01 -14.40
CA THR A 525 -19.00 12.17 -15.06
C THR A 525 -20.30 11.77 -15.74
N ARG A 526 -20.39 10.52 -16.19
CA ARG A 526 -21.66 9.86 -16.51
C ARG A 526 -21.84 8.66 -15.57
N PRO A 527 -22.42 8.85 -14.38
CA PRO A 527 -22.53 7.76 -13.40
C PRO A 527 -23.46 6.68 -13.92
N VAL A 528 -23.21 5.41 -13.56
CA VAL A 528 -24.04 4.26 -13.98
C VAL A 528 -24.90 3.73 -12.83
N PRO A 529 -26.08 3.12 -13.11
CA PRO A 529 -26.87 2.46 -12.08
C PRO A 529 -26.04 1.46 -11.27
N ARG A 530 -26.33 1.31 -9.97
CA ARG A 530 -25.56 0.44 -9.07
C ARG A 530 -25.42 -1.00 -9.58
N ASP A 531 -26.47 -1.51 -10.21
CA ASP A 531 -26.53 -2.88 -10.74
C ASP A 531 -25.97 -3.03 -12.17
N PHE A 532 -25.50 -1.94 -12.80
CA PHE A 532 -24.99 -1.95 -14.17
C PHE A 532 -23.84 -2.96 -14.33
N ASN A 533 -22.86 -2.93 -13.42
CA ASN A 533 -21.70 -3.81 -13.48
C ASN A 533 -22.09 -5.29 -13.37
N ALA A 534 -23.07 -5.62 -12.51
CA ALA A 534 -23.58 -6.98 -12.37
C ALA A 534 -24.30 -7.44 -13.65
N LYS A 535 -25.07 -6.57 -14.29
CA LYS A 535 -25.72 -6.87 -15.58
C LYS A 535 -24.70 -7.02 -16.72
N VAL A 536 -23.63 -6.23 -16.74
CA VAL A 536 -22.53 -6.41 -17.72
C VAL A 536 -21.81 -7.75 -17.48
N ARG A 537 -21.54 -8.13 -16.23
CA ARG A 537 -20.98 -9.45 -15.89
C ARG A 537 -21.84 -10.59 -16.43
N GLN A 538 -23.15 -10.54 -16.21
CA GLN A 538 -24.09 -11.53 -16.74
C GLN A 538 -24.02 -11.65 -18.27
N LEU A 539 -23.92 -10.51 -18.98
CA LEU A 539 -23.76 -10.51 -20.43
C LEU A 539 -22.40 -11.07 -20.88
N CYS A 540 -21.32 -10.81 -20.12
CA CYS A 540 -20.03 -11.42 -20.38
C CYS A 540 -20.11 -12.96 -20.26
N ASP A 541 -20.78 -13.46 -19.22
CA ASP A 541 -20.98 -14.90 -18.99
C ASP A 541 -21.85 -15.54 -20.09
N GLU A 542 -22.96 -14.90 -20.47
CA GLU A 542 -23.87 -15.38 -21.53
C GLU A 542 -23.16 -15.52 -22.88
N PHE A 543 -22.20 -14.64 -23.20
CA PHE A 543 -21.56 -14.56 -24.51
C PHE A 543 -20.11 -15.08 -24.54
N GLY A 544 -19.57 -15.53 -23.41
CA GLY A 544 -18.18 -15.99 -23.30
C GLY A 544 -17.15 -14.88 -23.53
N ALA A 545 -17.50 -13.62 -23.22
CA ALA A 545 -16.58 -12.50 -23.24
C ALA A 545 -15.98 -12.30 -21.85
N LEU A 546 -14.76 -11.78 -21.76
CA LEU A 546 -14.16 -11.42 -20.48
C LEU A 546 -14.66 -10.05 -20.01
N LEU A 547 -14.87 -9.90 -18.70
CA LEU A 547 -15.10 -8.60 -18.08
C LEU A 547 -13.76 -7.99 -17.65
N ILE A 548 -13.47 -6.79 -18.15
CA ILE A 548 -12.32 -6.00 -17.73
C ILE A 548 -12.83 -4.80 -16.92
N PHE A 549 -12.44 -4.71 -15.65
CA PHE A 549 -12.61 -3.49 -14.87
C PHE A 549 -11.40 -2.59 -15.03
N ASP A 550 -11.65 -1.39 -15.53
CA ASP A 550 -10.68 -0.30 -15.47
C ASP A 550 -10.78 0.39 -14.10
N GLU A 551 -9.97 -0.09 -13.17
CA GLU A 551 -9.86 0.40 -11.80
C GLU A 551 -8.68 1.36 -11.62
N VAL A 552 -8.19 1.98 -12.70
CA VAL A 552 -7.08 2.95 -12.63
C VAL A 552 -7.41 4.12 -11.69
N VAL A 553 -8.69 4.48 -11.53
CA VAL A 553 -9.14 5.50 -10.56
C VAL A 553 -9.76 4.88 -9.31
N THR A 554 -10.55 3.82 -9.45
CA THR A 554 -11.36 3.28 -8.34
C THR A 554 -10.58 2.33 -7.43
N GLY A 555 -9.54 1.67 -7.94
CA GLY A 555 -8.70 0.75 -7.20
C GLY A 555 -8.01 1.45 -6.02
N PHE A 556 -8.15 0.90 -4.82
CA PHE A 556 -7.68 1.47 -3.56
C PHE A 556 -8.26 2.85 -3.19
N ARG A 557 -9.02 3.51 -4.07
CA ARG A 557 -9.70 4.78 -3.79
C ARG A 557 -11.10 4.61 -3.23
N LEU A 558 -11.86 3.65 -3.75
CA LEU A 558 -13.20 3.35 -3.23
C LEU A 558 -13.17 2.53 -1.94
N GLY A 559 -12.01 1.97 -1.60
CA GLY A 559 -11.78 1.00 -0.54
C GLY A 559 -10.68 0.04 -0.98
N LEU A 560 -10.12 -0.74 -0.05
CA LEU A 560 -9.01 -1.63 -0.40
C LEU A 560 -9.39 -2.74 -1.39
N GLY A 561 -10.66 -3.16 -1.38
CA GLY A 561 -11.20 -4.12 -2.34
C GLY A 561 -11.56 -3.52 -3.71
N GLY A 562 -11.35 -2.22 -3.89
CA GLY A 562 -11.71 -1.50 -5.12
C GLY A 562 -13.21 -1.49 -5.40
N ALA A 563 -13.56 -1.14 -6.63
CA ALA A 563 -14.93 -1.21 -7.11
C ALA A 563 -15.43 -2.66 -7.21
N ALA A 564 -14.57 -3.62 -7.56
CA ALA A 564 -14.90 -5.03 -7.57
C ALA A 564 -15.49 -5.49 -6.22
N GLY A 565 -14.82 -5.16 -5.11
CA GLY A 565 -15.33 -5.41 -3.76
C GLY A 565 -16.60 -4.61 -3.46
N TYR A 566 -16.62 -3.32 -3.75
CA TYR A 566 -17.77 -2.44 -3.44
C TYR A 566 -19.08 -2.88 -4.13
N PHE A 567 -19.00 -3.26 -5.40
CA PHE A 567 -20.15 -3.71 -6.19
C PHE A 567 -20.41 -5.22 -6.04
N GLY A 568 -19.50 -5.97 -5.41
CA GLY A 568 -19.60 -7.43 -5.31
C GLY A 568 -19.53 -8.14 -6.68
N VAL A 569 -18.79 -7.58 -7.64
CA VAL A 569 -18.66 -8.10 -9.00
C VAL A 569 -17.22 -8.51 -9.26
N LYS A 570 -16.98 -9.78 -9.59
CA LYS A 570 -15.66 -10.32 -9.95
C LYS A 570 -15.38 -10.11 -11.45
N PRO A 571 -14.48 -9.18 -11.85
CA PRO A 571 -13.99 -9.13 -13.22
C PRO A 571 -13.04 -10.29 -13.51
N ASP A 572 -12.81 -10.59 -14.80
CA ASP A 572 -11.81 -11.56 -15.23
C ASP A 572 -10.39 -10.96 -15.20
N LEU A 573 -10.30 -9.67 -15.56
CA LEU A 573 -9.10 -8.86 -15.48
C LEU A 573 -9.41 -7.50 -14.84
N THR A 574 -8.48 -7.01 -14.03
CA THR A 574 -8.51 -5.71 -13.39
C THR A 574 -7.30 -4.90 -13.85
N VAL A 575 -7.55 -3.72 -14.38
CA VAL A 575 -6.52 -2.73 -14.70
C VAL A 575 -6.38 -1.80 -13.51
N LEU A 576 -5.18 -1.74 -12.95
CA LEU A 576 -4.81 -0.85 -11.85
C LEU A 576 -3.90 0.27 -12.35
N GLY A 577 -3.89 1.37 -11.60
CA GLY A 577 -2.99 2.48 -11.81
C GLY A 577 -3.10 3.49 -10.68
N LYS A 578 -2.57 4.69 -10.88
CA LYS A 578 -2.64 5.81 -9.92
C LYS A 578 -2.28 5.39 -8.48
N ALA A 579 -3.29 5.16 -7.63
CA ALA A 579 -3.13 4.84 -6.22
C ALA A 579 -2.36 3.53 -5.98
N VAL A 580 -2.29 2.61 -6.95
CA VAL A 580 -1.53 1.35 -6.85
C VAL A 580 -0.03 1.57 -6.60
N SER A 581 0.52 2.73 -6.97
CA SER A 581 1.91 3.13 -6.68
C SER A 581 2.00 4.30 -5.71
N GLY A 582 0.91 4.66 -5.02
CA GLY A 582 0.87 5.80 -4.10
C GLY A 582 1.10 7.18 -4.74
N GLY A 583 1.01 7.30 -6.07
CA GLY A 583 1.31 8.54 -6.80
C GLY A 583 2.75 8.67 -7.33
N TYR A 584 3.56 7.63 -7.16
CA TYR A 584 4.88 7.54 -7.78
C TYR A 584 4.79 7.06 -9.24
N PRO A 585 5.88 7.21 -10.05
CA PRO A 585 5.94 6.69 -11.42
C PRO A 585 5.58 5.20 -11.52
N MET A 586 5.46 4.65 -12.74
CA MET A 586 5.02 3.24 -12.93
C MET A 586 3.68 2.96 -12.23
N ALA A 587 2.73 3.88 -12.41
CA ALA A 587 1.40 3.81 -11.82
C ALA A 587 0.44 3.01 -12.72
N GLY A 588 0.80 1.75 -13.04
CA GLY A 588 0.02 0.88 -13.91
C GLY A 588 0.25 -0.60 -13.62
N GLY A 589 -0.77 -1.41 -13.83
CA GLY A 589 -0.63 -2.86 -13.82
C GLY A 589 -1.91 -3.58 -14.21
N VAL A 590 -1.76 -4.83 -14.61
CA VAL A 590 -2.88 -5.71 -14.96
C VAL A 590 -2.82 -6.94 -14.07
N GLY A 591 -3.96 -7.29 -13.49
CA GLY A 591 -4.10 -8.51 -12.72
C GLY A 591 -5.43 -9.19 -12.99
N GLY A 592 -5.61 -10.41 -12.52
CA GLY A 592 -6.85 -11.16 -12.70
C GLY A 592 -6.64 -12.65 -12.49
N ARG A 593 -7.50 -13.45 -13.13
CA ARG A 593 -7.45 -14.92 -13.02
C ARG A 593 -6.11 -15.47 -13.51
N ALA A 594 -5.59 -16.46 -12.80
CA ALA A 594 -4.28 -17.05 -13.09
C ALA A 594 -4.22 -17.70 -14.48
N ASP A 595 -5.31 -18.30 -14.96
CA ASP A 595 -5.38 -18.94 -16.28
C ASP A 595 -5.24 -17.95 -17.45
N ILE A 596 -5.80 -16.75 -17.31
CA ILE A 596 -5.63 -15.66 -18.28
C ILE A 596 -4.22 -15.07 -18.15
N MET A 597 -3.78 -14.81 -16.91
CA MET A 597 -2.50 -14.17 -16.61
C MET A 597 -1.29 -15.04 -16.97
N ALA A 598 -1.45 -16.36 -17.09
CA ALA A 598 -0.42 -17.27 -17.58
C ALA A 598 0.10 -16.90 -18.99
N SER A 599 -0.70 -16.21 -19.81
CA SER A 599 -0.28 -15.71 -21.13
C SER A 599 0.75 -14.55 -21.06
N PHE A 600 0.89 -13.89 -19.91
CA PHE A 600 1.73 -12.71 -19.69
C PHE A 600 3.15 -13.07 -19.21
N GLY A 601 3.53 -14.36 -19.25
CA GLY A 601 4.83 -14.84 -18.76
C GLY A 601 6.02 -14.02 -19.29
N SER A 602 6.93 -13.68 -18.37
CA SER A 602 8.23 -13.05 -18.68
C SER A 602 9.31 -14.13 -18.82
N GLY A 603 10.28 -13.92 -19.71
CA GLY A 603 11.49 -14.75 -19.83
C GLY A 603 11.53 -15.62 -21.09
N LEU A 604 12.59 -16.42 -21.21
CA LEU A 604 12.83 -17.35 -22.34
C LEU A 604 12.04 -18.66 -22.21
N ASP A 605 11.31 -18.85 -21.10
CA ASP A 605 10.52 -20.03 -20.81
C ASP A 605 9.21 -20.01 -21.62
N GLY A 606 9.34 -20.23 -22.92
CA GLY A 606 8.23 -20.52 -23.81
C GLY A 606 7.69 -21.92 -23.54
N LYS A 607 6.79 -22.05 -22.57
CA LYS A 607 5.90 -23.21 -22.52
C LYS A 607 4.81 -23.05 -23.58
N SER A 608 4.39 -24.15 -24.19
CA SER A 608 3.47 -24.20 -25.31
C SER A 608 2.10 -23.58 -24.95
N GLY A 609 1.83 -22.36 -25.42
CA GLY A 609 0.59 -21.61 -25.19
C GLY A 609 0.60 -20.23 -25.87
N ALA A 610 -0.53 -19.51 -25.85
CA ALA A 610 -0.66 -18.16 -26.43
C ALA A 610 0.10 -17.11 -25.59
N HIS A 611 1.43 -17.12 -25.67
CA HIS A 611 2.27 -16.12 -25.02
C HIS A 611 2.09 -14.75 -25.67
N ILE A 612 1.89 -13.73 -24.85
CA ILE A 612 1.82 -12.34 -25.31
C ILE A 612 3.06 -11.57 -24.85
N GLN A 613 3.63 -10.78 -25.77
CA GLN A 613 4.73 -9.90 -25.43
C GLN A 613 4.19 -8.68 -24.68
N VAL A 614 4.56 -8.52 -23.40
CA VAL A 614 4.21 -7.36 -22.57
C VAL A 614 5.42 -7.03 -21.70
N GLY A 615 5.81 -5.77 -21.61
CA GLY A 615 6.90 -5.35 -20.73
C GLY A 615 7.25 -3.88 -20.89
N GLY A 616 8.20 -3.41 -20.07
CA GLY A 616 8.75 -2.07 -20.15
C GLY A 616 10.01 -1.96 -19.30
N THR A 617 11.03 -1.26 -19.78
CA THR A 617 12.35 -1.20 -19.12
C THR A 617 12.29 -0.68 -17.69
N LEU A 618 11.38 0.24 -17.40
CA LEU A 618 11.18 0.83 -16.07
C LEU A 618 9.98 0.22 -15.32
N SER A 619 9.37 -0.83 -15.87
CA SER A 619 8.29 -1.57 -15.19
C SER A 619 8.85 -2.37 -14.02
N ALA A 620 8.01 -2.61 -13.04
CA ALA A 620 8.33 -3.27 -11.77
C ALA A 620 9.56 -2.71 -11.02
N ASN A 621 9.86 -1.40 -11.14
CA ASN A 621 11.02 -0.80 -10.49
C ASN A 621 10.87 -0.75 -8.95
N PRO A 622 11.96 -0.89 -8.16
CA PRO A 622 11.92 -0.95 -6.70
C PRO A 622 11.24 0.27 -6.05
N LEU A 623 11.52 1.47 -6.55
CA LEU A 623 10.93 2.73 -6.08
C LEU A 623 9.40 2.64 -6.07
N SER A 624 8.82 2.26 -7.21
CA SER A 624 7.38 2.34 -7.42
C SER A 624 6.65 1.15 -6.80
N CYS A 625 7.29 -0.02 -6.80
CA CYS A 625 6.77 -1.20 -6.11
C CYS A 625 6.75 -1.00 -4.59
N ALA A 626 7.81 -0.44 -4.01
CA ALA A 626 7.87 -0.11 -2.59
C ALA A 626 6.84 0.97 -2.22
N ALA A 627 6.76 2.03 -3.03
CA ALA A 627 5.77 3.09 -2.82
C ALA A 627 4.33 2.55 -2.84
N GLY A 628 4.00 1.68 -3.80
CA GLY A 628 2.70 1.02 -3.85
C GLY A 628 2.42 0.16 -2.61
N TYR A 629 3.37 -0.68 -2.23
CA TYR A 629 3.26 -1.55 -1.06
C TYR A 629 3.00 -0.75 0.23
N PHE A 630 3.87 0.21 0.55
CA PHE A 630 3.73 1.01 1.76
C PHE A 630 2.50 1.92 1.72
N ALA A 631 2.14 2.46 0.56
CA ALA A 631 0.91 3.25 0.45
C ALA A 631 -0.34 2.41 0.72
N ILE A 632 -0.42 1.18 0.21
CA ILE A 632 -1.57 0.30 0.46
C ILE A 632 -1.60 -0.15 1.92
N GLU A 633 -0.45 -0.45 2.54
CA GLU A 633 -0.37 -0.72 3.99
C GLU A 633 -0.90 0.45 4.82
N GLU A 634 -0.45 1.66 4.51
CA GLU A 634 -0.88 2.86 5.24
C GLU A 634 -2.35 3.21 4.99
N MET A 635 -2.86 3.00 3.76
CA MET A 635 -4.30 3.12 3.47
C MET A 635 -5.12 2.14 4.32
N ALA A 636 -4.63 0.93 4.53
CA ALA A 636 -5.28 -0.06 5.38
C ALA A 636 -5.23 0.33 6.87
N ARG A 637 -4.05 0.75 7.35
CA ARG A 637 -3.84 1.15 8.74
C ARG A 637 -4.70 2.34 9.16
N THR A 638 -4.86 3.30 8.26
CA THR A 638 -5.54 4.57 8.54
C THR A 638 -7.00 4.60 8.09
N ASN A 639 -7.43 3.62 7.29
CA ASN A 639 -8.70 3.64 6.58
C ASN A 639 -8.88 4.89 5.67
N ALA A 640 -7.78 5.31 5.04
CA ALA A 640 -7.71 6.53 4.22
C ALA A 640 -8.80 6.61 3.13
N PRO A 641 -9.17 5.54 2.40
CA PRO A 641 -10.22 5.63 1.37
C PRO A 641 -11.58 6.07 1.94
N VAL A 642 -11.96 5.55 3.11
CA VAL A 642 -13.23 5.91 3.77
C VAL A 642 -13.19 7.35 4.29
N ILE A 643 -12.07 7.78 4.88
CA ILE A 643 -11.88 9.16 5.35
C ILE A 643 -12.01 10.14 4.16
N ALA A 644 -11.31 9.85 3.06
CA ALA A 644 -11.40 10.62 1.83
C ALA A 644 -12.85 10.67 1.30
N GLY A 645 -13.59 9.56 1.38
CA GLY A 645 -15.01 9.49 1.01
C GLY A 645 -15.88 10.45 1.82
N ARG A 646 -15.69 10.50 3.14
CA ARG A 646 -16.42 11.43 4.04
C ARG A 646 -16.12 12.89 3.72
N ALA A 647 -14.87 13.22 3.41
CA ALA A 647 -14.49 14.56 2.95
C ALA A 647 -15.20 14.92 1.63
N GLY A 648 -15.29 13.95 0.71
CA GLY A 648 -16.04 14.10 -0.54
C GLY A 648 -17.53 14.36 -0.30
N ASP A 649 -18.17 13.60 0.60
CA ASP A 649 -19.58 13.80 0.98
C ASP A 649 -19.81 15.19 1.58
N ARG A 650 -18.91 15.64 2.47
CA ARG A 650 -18.99 16.97 3.10
C ARG A 650 -18.87 18.07 2.05
N LEU A 651 -17.88 17.98 1.16
CA LEU A 651 -17.65 18.93 0.09
C LEU A 651 -18.86 19.03 -0.83
N THR A 652 -19.40 17.88 -1.29
CA THR A 652 -20.60 17.84 -2.15
C THR A 652 -21.81 18.50 -1.49
N ARG A 653 -22.12 18.14 -0.24
CA ARG A 653 -23.24 18.75 0.49
C ARG A 653 -23.05 20.25 0.69
N GLY A 654 -21.83 20.69 0.96
CA GLY A 654 -21.50 22.11 1.07
C GLY A 654 -21.68 22.86 -0.24
N LEU A 655 -21.15 22.32 -1.34
CA LEU A 655 -21.33 22.87 -2.68
C LEU A 655 -22.81 22.96 -3.04
N GLN A 656 -23.59 21.91 -2.74
CA GLN A 656 -25.04 21.92 -2.98
C GLN A 656 -25.74 23.06 -2.22
N ARG A 657 -25.42 23.27 -0.94
CA ARG A 657 -25.98 24.40 -0.17
C ARG A 657 -25.62 25.75 -0.78
N LEU A 658 -24.41 25.92 -1.31
CA LEU A 658 -23.99 27.15 -1.97
C LEU A 658 -24.70 27.35 -3.33
N ILE A 659 -24.90 26.27 -4.09
CA ILE A 659 -25.69 26.28 -5.33
C ILE A 659 -27.11 26.75 -5.03
N ASP A 660 -27.74 26.19 -3.98
CA ASP A 660 -29.10 26.52 -3.57
C ASP A 660 -29.21 27.97 -3.05
N LYS A 661 -28.24 28.40 -2.22
CA LYS A 661 -28.14 29.77 -1.67
C LYS A 661 -28.23 30.84 -2.77
N TYR A 662 -27.58 30.60 -3.90
CA TYR A 662 -27.48 31.55 -5.01
C TYR A 662 -28.42 31.24 -6.19
N GLY A 663 -29.27 30.21 -6.08
CA GLY A 663 -30.16 29.80 -7.17
C GLY A 663 -29.39 29.46 -8.46
N LEU A 664 -28.22 28.85 -8.33
CA LEU A 664 -27.35 28.51 -9.45
C LEU A 664 -27.82 27.21 -10.11
N PRO A 665 -27.64 27.08 -11.43
CA PRO A 665 -28.08 25.88 -12.16
C PRO A 665 -27.08 24.72 -12.08
N TYR A 666 -26.00 24.90 -11.32
CA TYR A 666 -24.90 23.95 -11.27
C TYR A 666 -25.34 22.66 -10.59
N VAL A 667 -24.57 21.58 -10.81
CA VAL A 667 -24.87 20.28 -10.23
C VAL A 667 -23.64 19.77 -9.50
N ALA A 668 -23.79 19.48 -8.21
CA ALA A 668 -22.78 18.84 -7.39
C ALA A 668 -23.24 17.43 -7.01
N TYR A 669 -22.34 16.44 -7.13
CA TYR A 669 -22.57 15.05 -6.73
C TYR A 669 -21.21 14.35 -6.54
N ASN A 670 -21.19 13.22 -5.84
CA ASN A 670 -19.97 12.42 -5.68
C ASN A 670 -20.23 10.92 -5.67
N GLN A 671 -19.16 10.18 -5.93
CA GLN A 671 -19.06 8.75 -5.65
C GLN A 671 -17.88 8.56 -4.70
N GLY A 672 -18.14 8.71 -3.41
CA GLY A 672 -17.13 8.73 -2.36
C GLY A 672 -16.19 9.91 -2.55
N SER A 673 -14.89 9.65 -2.68
CA SER A 673 -13.86 10.69 -2.79
C SER A 673 -13.69 11.29 -4.21
N ILE A 674 -14.59 10.95 -5.14
CA ILE A 674 -14.63 11.54 -6.49
C ILE A 674 -15.82 12.50 -6.55
N VAL A 675 -15.53 13.80 -6.46
CA VAL A 675 -16.54 14.87 -6.41
C VAL A 675 -16.62 15.56 -7.76
N HIS A 676 -17.84 15.82 -8.22
CA HIS A 676 -18.14 16.54 -9.46
C HIS A 676 -18.88 17.83 -9.14
N LEU A 677 -18.47 18.92 -9.78
CA LEU A 677 -19.12 20.23 -9.78
C LEU A 677 -19.28 20.67 -11.24
N GLU A 678 -20.46 20.42 -11.80
CA GLU A 678 -20.76 20.71 -13.20
C GLU A 678 -21.36 22.11 -13.33
N CYS A 679 -20.55 23.05 -13.81
CA CYS A 679 -21.00 24.42 -14.12
C CYS A 679 -21.28 24.64 -15.61
N SER A 680 -20.53 23.95 -16.48
CA SER A 680 -20.62 24.14 -17.94
C SER A 680 -21.39 23.03 -18.66
N GLY A 681 -21.38 21.80 -18.13
CA GLY A 681 -21.96 20.63 -18.78
C GLY A 681 -21.35 20.28 -20.15
N VAL A 682 -20.13 20.76 -20.47
CA VAL A 682 -19.50 20.51 -21.78
C VAL A 682 -19.29 19.02 -22.06
N MET A 683 -18.90 18.27 -21.02
CA MET A 683 -18.64 16.83 -21.10
C MET A 683 -19.93 16.00 -21.24
N LEU A 684 -21.09 16.62 -21.02
CA LEU A 684 -22.42 16.02 -21.09
C LEU A 684 -23.13 16.28 -22.43
N LEU A 685 -22.52 17.08 -23.31
CA LEU A 685 -23.01 17.22 -24.67
C LEU A 685 -22.98 15.86 -25.38
N ASP A 686 -23.91 15.68 -26.32
CA ASP A 686 -24.17 14.41 -26.98
C ASP A 686 -24.34 14.60 -28.49
N MET A 687 -23.88 13.61 -29.25
CA MET A 687 -23.94 13.53 -30.70
C MET A 687 -25.36 13.39 -31.26
N HIS A 688 -26.35 13.03 -30.44
CA HIS A 688 -27.76 13.00 -30.86
C HIS A 688 -28.29 14.39 -31.32
N ASN A 689 -27.63 15.50 -30.93
CA ASN A 689 -27.94 16.84 -31.44
C ASN A 689 -26.65 17.57 -31.92
N PRO A 690 -26.20 17.30 -33.17
CA PRO A 690 -24.93 17.81 -33.67
C PRO A 690 -24.89 19.34 -33.84
N LEU A 691 -26.03 19.97 -34.15
CA LEU A 691 -26.16 21.42 -34.26
C LEU A 691 -25.90 22.11 -32.91
N LYS A 692 -26.50 21.60 -31.84
CA LYS A 692 -26.28 22.09 -30.48
C LYS A 692 -24.82 21.90 -30.05
N LEU A 693 -24.25 20.73 -30.31
CA LEU A 693 -22.85 20.42 -30.03
C LEU A 693 -21.90 21.43 -30.70
N LEU A 694 -22.05 21.67 -32.00
CA LEU A 694 -21.23 22.61 -32.76
C LEU A 694 -21.31 24.05 -32.20
N LYS A 695 -22.50 24.48 -31.78
CA LYS A 695 -22.75 25.83 -31.27
C LYS A 695 -22.24 26.03 -29.83
N GLU A 696 -22.45 25.05 -28.95
CA GLU A 696 -22.26 25.21 -27.50
C GLU A 696 -20.94 24.67 -26.97
N ASN A 697 -20.24 23.79 -27.70
CA ASN A 697 -19.01 23.16 -27.23
C ASN A 697 -17.91 24.18 -26.88
N LYS A 698 -17.64 25.15 -27.77
CA LYS A 698 -16.62 26.19 -27.53
C LYS A 698 -16.99 27.11 -26.35
N PRO A 699 -18.20 27.71 -26.27
CA PRO A 699 -18.61 28.52 -25.12
C PRO A 699 -18.57 27.78 -23.78
N ARG A 700 -19.09 26.54 -23.72
CA ARG A 700 -19.09 25.75 -22.48
C ARG A 700 -17.68 25.37 -22.04
N LYS A 701 -16.79 25.04 -22.99
CA LYS A 701 -15.37 24.81 -22.69
C LYS A 701 -14.70 26.07 -22.13
N LYS A 702 -14.94 27.24 -22.73
CA LYS A 702 -14.41 28.52 -22.24
C LYS A 702 -14.92 28.84 -20.83
N LEU A 703 -16.20 28.59 -20.55
CA LEU A 703 -16.75 28.75 -19.21
C LEU A 703 -16.03 27.84 -18.20
N MET A 704 -15.80 26.58 -18.55
CA MET A 704 -15.09 25.64 -17.69
C MET A 704 -13.66 26.11 -17.37
N GLU A 705 -12.95 26.66 -18.35
CA GLU A 705 -11.64 27.33 -18.16
C GLU A 705 -11.76 28.58 -17.27
N GLN A 706 -12.79 29.41 -17.44
CA GLN A 706 -12.97 30.61 -16.61
C GLN A 706 -13.29 30.28 -15.15
N MET A 707 -14.16 29.30 -14.91
CA MET A 707 -14.49 28.85 -13.54
C MET A 707 -13.28 28.21 -12.86
N GLY A 708 -12.53 27.36 -13.58
CA GLY A 708 -11.29 26.78 -13.06
C GLY A 708 -10.27 27.85 -12.66
N ALA A 709 -10.12 28.90 -13.47
CA ALA A 709 -9.24 30.02 -13.16
C ALA A 709 -9.72 30.81 -11.93
N ALA A 710 -11.04 31.00 -11.78
CA ALA A 710 -11.59 31.67 -10.60
C ALA A 710 -11.40 30.86 -9.32
N TYR A 711 -11.58 29.53 -9.36
CA TYR A 711 -11.28 28.67 -8.21
C TYR A 711 -9.80 28.78 -7.83
N ALA A 712 -8.89 28.71 -8.82
CA ALA A 712 -7.46 28.83 -8.60
C ALA A 712 -7.08 30.20 -8.01
N ALA A 713 -7.62 31.30 -8.54
CA ALA A 713 -7.40 32.64 -8.01
C ALA A 713 -7.90 32.82 -6.55
N HIS A 714 -8.84 31.98 -6.13
CA HIS A 714 -9.34 31.92 -4.74
C HIS A 714 -8.66 30.82 -3.91
N GLY A 715 -7.61 30.20 -4.45
CA GLY A 715 -6.76 29.21 -3.77
C GLY A 715 -7.34 27.80 -3.71
N VAL A 716 -8.12 27.39 -4.71
CA VAL A 716 -8.59 26.00 -4.88
C VAL A 716 -8.20 25.49 -6.26
N ILE A 717 -7.43 24.40 -6.32
CA ILE A 717 -7.09 23.74 -7.58
C ILE A 717 -8.04 22.56 -7.80
N THR A 718 -8.68 22.53 -8.97
CA THR A 718 -9.60 21.46 -9.38
C THR A 718 -9.14 20.86 -10.70
N LEU A 719 -9.63 19.67 -11.04
CA LEU A 719 -9.43 19.11 -12.36
C LEU A 719 -10.32 19.84 -13.37
N ALA A 720 -9.67 20.68 -14.19
CA ALA A 720 -10.29 21.41 -15.28
C ALA A 720 -11.54 22.21 -14.88
N GLY A 721 -11.69 22.62 -13.61
CA GLY A 721 -12.85 23.38 -13.15
C GLY A 721 -14.13 22.58 -12.92
N SER A 722 -14.11 21.24 -13.01
CA SER A 722 -15.34 20.43 -12.88
C SER A 722 -15.24 19.19 -12.00
N ARG A 723 -14.06 18.60 -11.83
CA ARG A 723 -13.89 17.39 -11.01
C ARG A 723 -12.86 17.61 -9.92
N MET A 724 -13.06 16.95 -8.79
CA MET A 724 -12.26 17.09 -7.58
C MET A 724 -12.04 15.71 -6.96
N TYR A 725 -10.86 15.49 -6.42
CA TYR A 725 -10.53 14.30 -5.65
C TYR A 725 -10.17 14.72 -4.23
N THR A 726 -10.78 14.04 -3.25
CA THR A 726 -10.43 14.19 -1.84
C THR A 726 -9.53 13.04 -1.39
N SER A 727 -8.84 13.25 -0.29
CA SER A 727 -7.85 12.39 0.36
C SER A 727 -8.09 12.37 1.87
N MET A 728 -7.31 11.55 2.57
CA MET A 728 -7.26 11.53 4.03
C MET A 728 -6.81 12.88 4.64
N ALA A 729 -6.04 13.69 3.90
CA ALA A 729 -5.54 14.97 4.39
C ALA A 729 -6.60 16.09 4.34
N ASP A 730 -7.72 15.87 3.67
CA ASP A 730 -8.81 16.85 3.54
C ASP A 730 -9.73 16.79 4.76
N THR A 731 -9.27 17.37 5.87
CA THR A 731 -10.03 17.42 7.13
C THR A 731 -11.29 18.30 7.00
N ASP A 732 -12.17 18.25 8.00
CA ASP A 732 -13.36 19.10 8.04
C ASP A 732 -13.00 20.59 7.92
N GLU A 733 -11.91 21.04 8.54
CA GLU A 733 -11.42 22.41 8.45
C GLU A 733 -10.94 22.77 7.04
N VAL A 734 -10.23 21.85 6.36
CA VAL A 734 -9.80 22.05 4.96
C VAL A 734 -11.02 22.17 4.05
N ILE A 735 -12.00 21.27 4.22
CA ILE A 735 -13.23 21.31 3.42
C ILE A 735 -14.03 22.58 3.69
N ASP A 736 -14.10 23.05 4.94
CA ASP A 736 -14.81 24.27 5.28
C ASP A 736 -14.12 25.53 4.71
N ASP A 737 -12.79 25.60 4.71
CA ASP A 737 -12.04 26.66 4.02
C ASP A 737 -12.27 26.61 2.50
N ALA A 738 -12.25 25.42 1.90
CA ALA A 738 -12.58 25.24 0.49
C ALA A 738 -13.99 25.74 0.17
N LEU A 739 -14.99 25.40 0.99
CA LEU A 739 -16.37 25.86 0.81
C LEU A 739 -16.49 27.38 0.95
N ALA A 740 -15.76 28.01 1.86
CA ALA A 740 -15.70 29.46 1.97
C ALA A 740 -15.08 30.12 0.71
N ARG A 741 -14.09 29.47 0.09
CA ARG A 741 -13.49 29.91 -1.19
C ARG A 741 -14.46 29.75 -2.36
N PHE A 742 -15.19 28.62 -2.43
CA PHE A 742 -16.26 28.43 -3.42
C PHE A 742 -17.40 29.42 -3.25
N ASP A 743 -17.81 29.74 -2.03
CA ASP A 743 -18.84 30.76 -1.74
C ASP A 743 -18.46 32.12 -2.32
N ARG A 744 -17.19 32.53 -2.13
CA ARG A 744 -16.67 33.77 -2.73
C ARG A 744 -16.73 33.75 -4.25
N VAL A 745 -16.38 32.63 -4.89
CA VAL A 745 -16.46 32.52 -6.36
C VAL A 745 -17.90 32.52 -6.85
N PHE A 746 -18.82 31.84 -6.16
CA PHE A 746 -20.23 31.77 -6.56
C PHE A 746 -20.92 33.13 -6.43
N ALA A 747 -20.52 33.96 -5.47
CA ALA A 747 -20.97 35.35 -5.35
C ALA A 747 -20.56 36.25 -6.54
N LEU A 748 -19.64 35.80 -7.39
CA LEU A 748 -19.17 36.51 -8.58
C LEU A 748 -19.91 36.10 -9.87
N VAL A 749 -20.81 35.13 -9.77
CA VAL A 749 -21.56 34.59 -10.91
C VAL A 749 -22.63 35.59 -11.36
N GLU A 750 -22.87 35.66 -12.67
CA GLU A 750 -23.89 36.53 -13.26
C GLU A 750 -25.30 36.18 -12.76
N GLY A 751 -26.02 37.19 -12.28
CA GLY A 751 -27.37 37.02 -11.70
C GLY A 751 -27.39 36.69 -10.20
N VAL A 752 -26.21 36.68 -9.55
CA VAL A 752 -26.02 36.71 -8.10
C VAL A 752 -25.63 38.12 -7.70
#